data_AF-A0A9E3QUZ7-F1
#
_entry.id   AF-A0A9E3QUZ7-F1
#
_cell.length_a   1.000
_cell.length_b   1.000
_cell.length_c   1.000
_cell.angle_alpha   90.00
_cell.angle_beta   90.00
_cell.angle_gamma   90.00
#
_symmetry.space_group_name_H-M   'P 1'
#
loop_
_entity.id
_entity.type
_entity.pdbx_description
1 polymer ?
#
loop_
_entity_poly.entity_id
_entity_poly.type
_entity_poly.pdbx_seq_one_letter_code
_entity_poly.pdbx_strand_id
1 'polypeptide(L)'
;MSEGNTVTGQDAVYDFGSVAMGKQAALKLGVKNTGSGALTLTKLEKQSGDAVKIGDNSETNPVFTFEGLEGKSLGAGESAEFTITFDSLFDSTAKQVKHDAKLILRADNSSIATANVEVKGTSISGECDIKSPLDFGAVAVGDTYSDSTIVFDNSARPIDSPAFVGNFTSSRGDDKNFSFTPETPKGDFVIPAGKKKTIGITFAPTQAADYLALVTMRAADGCPDVTVKLIGTGVTNALTWAPSPLNFGYITPGLSQTLDLTFSNFGRKQVDISMLKPLLNDYEVVAPTTGKLTVASIEGADGKVNRDMTGAVVPSTAVVTIKFTPKNLGPRNSQLSFVTNLAKQMNGNAPLQGYGGGPDIDVKPSPILNFGRVAYFANASPASYAQRKMTITNVGTRPTPPDPKANLRLGKAGNGAPYFEVQGVGGADPAELCVGAFDTSGKCTYAPATTGQGAYDPQLGLEAAGTRAILDVPVRVTPKSVGQREWKVIIYSNDADEASYEVTVRAEAVILPPCNYTIAPPSLNFGLLTPPDYKDLSFSIKNNGVASNEICLVSTLDMKSGSDPIFSLPAGALDNVEIQPGQSISVPVRAWPQGTVPAAVQNVTGQVEFSISSPINPVGNVTLNASIAQSCLSIAPDDLNFGTVQKDCNSSVRTFTVYNTCSTNVKVNSFSMAAPAGEPAGGPNCPGTSACPEFIPVNTSGIAPGSTLMPTAMVTFSLRYRPINYGADTGAFLINVTQNSQAVDYLVTLRGTGDTLGLNVDVFKQDAKPKADILLVIDNSCSMSDKQQALASNFTSFIKYANTAQVDYQIGVTTTDMDVEAGRLISGTGHPEKILKPTTVDVENKFKAKVNVGTNGSATEMGLAPAAAALTAPLITTDNAGFIRQDAVLAVVVVSDAPDQSPQPVAYYLNQLINVKGAQRASQFTFNVIGGTLSTSPSGCTYDGSPGSDPRYPFAVTQTNGVKEEICTPDWSKTLEQVGKNAFGYRTNFFLTSNPDLSGGKVISVEVDGKVVPTDDPNGLGKIWTYDAASNSVNFEPSYVPDPGSTLKITYYVSCIP
;
A
#
# COMPACT_ATOMS: atom_id res chain seq x y z
N MET A 1 -27.99 85.09 -17.41
CA MET A 1 -29.34 85.30 -17.96
C MET A 1 -29.31 86.61 -18.71
N SER A 2 -29.86 86.58 -19.92
CA SER A 2 -29.95 87.61 -20.95
C SER A 2 -30.49 88.94 -20.46
N GLU A 3 -29.80 90.03 -20.78
CA GLU A 3 -30.30 91.16 -21.59
C GLU A 3 -29.16 92.18 -21.75
N GLY A 4 -28.73 92.37 -23.00
CA GLY A 4 -27.57 93.18 -23.37
C GLY A 4 -27.81 94.65 -23.08
N ASN A 5 -27.08 95.18 -22.10
CA ASN A 5 -26.96 96.62 -21.89
C ASN A 5 -26.34 97.25 -23.14
N THR A 6 -27.14 98.01 -23.90
CA THR A 6 -26.61 98.94 -24.89
C THR A 6 -25.87 100.05 -24.13
N VAL A 7 -24.54 99.97 -24.06
CA VAL A 7 -23.73 101.05 -23.51
C VAL A 7 -23.65 102.16 -24.55
N THR A 8 -24.28 103.30 -24.28
CA THR A 8 -24.23 104.50 -25.11
C THR A 8 -23.35 105.54 -24.44
N GLY A 9 -22.25 105.91 -25.08
CA GLY A 9 -21.26 106.83 -24.55
C GLY A 9 -20.22 107.17 -25.60
N GLN A 10 -19.37 108.16 -25.29
CA GLN A 10 -18.25 108.52 -26.17
C GLN A 10 -17.21 107.38 -26.23
N ASP A 11 -17.12 106.55 -25.20
CA ASP A 11 -16.27 105.35 -25.12
C ASP A 11 -17.14 104.10 -24.88
N ALA A 12 -16.71 102.95 -25.41
CA ALA A 12 -17.46 101.69 -25.33
C ALA A 12 -16.56 100.50 -25.00
N VAL A 13 -17.08 99.56 -24.19
CA VAL A 13 -16.42 98.29 -23.85
C VAL A 13 -17.29 97.12 -24.33
N TYR A 14 -16.71 96.22 -25.13
CA TYR A 14 -17.34 95.03 -25.65
C TYR A 14 -16.68 93.79 -25.06
N ASP A 15 -17.42 93.06 -24.24
CA ASP A 15 -16.95 91.82 -23.60
C ASP A 15 -17.59 90.61 -24.26
N PHE A 16 -16.77 89.80 -24.92
CA PHE A 16 -17.18 88.54 -25.55
C PHE A 16 -17.35 87.40 -24.52
N GLY A 17 -17.01 87.63 -23.25
CA GLY A 17 -17.05 86.63 -22.20
C GLY A 17 -16.04 85.50 -22.45
N SER A 18 -16.40 84.28 -22.04
CA SER A 18 -15.57 83.10 -22.27
C SER A 18 -15.98 82.37 -23.55
N VAL A 19 -15.02 82.14 -24.44
CA VAL A 19 -15.17 81.42 -25.71
C VAL A 19 -14.24 80.21 -25.69
N ALA A 20 -14.70 79.06 -26.17
CA ALA A 20 -13.86 77.86 -26.22
C ALA A 20 -12.70 78.04 -27.23
N MET A 21 -11.51 77.55 -26.89
CA MET A 21 -10.37 77.53 -27.80
C MET A 21 -10.74 76.87 -29.14
N GLY A 22 -10.52 77.57 -30.26
CA GLY A 22 -10.86 77.16 -31.62
C GLY A 22 -12.21 77.66 -32.17
N LYS A 23 -12.96 78.51 -31.45
CA LYS A 23 -14.26 79.07 -31.89
C LYS A 23 -14.24 80.60 -32.05
N GLN A 24 -15.18 81.14 -32.84
CA GLN A 24 -15.35 82.58 -33.02
C GLN A 24 -16.65 83.08 -32.36
N ALA A 25 -16.67 84.31 -31.86
CA ALA A 25 -17.87 84.99 -31.36
C ALA A 25 -17.97 86.39 -31.96
N ALA A 26 -19.18 86.89 -32.24
CA ALA A 26 -19.37 88.20 -32.87
C ALA A 26 -20.29 89.12 -32.05
N LEU A 27 -19.97 90.41 -31.98
CA LEU A 27 -20.77 91.49 -31.39
C LEU A 27 -20.98 92.61 -32.41
N LYS A 28 -21.97 93.48 -32.15
CA LYS A 28 -22.27 94.64 -32.99
C LYS A 28 -21.81 95.94 -32.32
N LEU A 29 -20.96 96.68 -33.01
CA LEU A 29 -20.54 98.04 -32.68
C LEU A 29 -21.48 99.03 -33.37
N GLY A 30 -22.36 99.65 -32.61
CA GLY A 30 -23.26 100.69 -33.09
C GLY A 30 -22.62 102.07 -32.98
N VAL A 31 -22.62 102.83 -34.09
CA VAL A 31 -22.20 104.23 -34.12
C VAL A 31 -23.37 105.09 -34.57
N LYS A 32 -23.71 106.12 -33.81
CA LYS A 32 -24.79 107.06 -34.12
C LYS A 32 -24.27 108.48 -34.20
N ASN A 33 -24.55 109.17 -35.29
CA ASN A 33 -24.25 110.58 -35.43
C ASN A 33 -25.32 111.42 -34.72
N THR A 34 -24.95 112.03 -33.59
CA THR A 34 -25.84 112.90 -32.80
C THR A 34 -25.67 114.39 -33.13
N GLY A 35 -24.75 114.73 -34.03
CA GLY A 35 -24.49 116.09 -34.47
C GLY A 35 -25.42 116.55 -35.60
N SER A 36 -25.35 117.85 -35.93
CA SER A 36 -26.18 118.47 -36.97
C SER A 36 -25.58 118.40 -38.38
N GLY A 37 -24.35 117.92 -38.54
CA GLY A 37 -23.65 117.75 -39.83
C GLY A 37 -23.33 116.27 -40.12
N ALA A 38 -22.89 115.96 -41.34
CA ALA A 38 -22.42 114.61 -41.66
C ALA A 38 -21.14 114.27 -40.88
N LEU A 39 -21.03 113.04 -40.40
CA LEU A 39 -19.89 112.49 -39.65
C LEU A 39 -19.26 111.37 -40.45
N THR A 40 -18.03 111.54 -40.93
CA THR A 40 -17.31 110.47 -41.64
C THR A 40 -16.34 109.79 -40.71
N LEU A 41 -16.48 108.48 -40.53
CA LEU A 41 -15.56 107.65 -39.75
C LEU A 41 -14.27 107.48 -40.55
N THR A 42 -13.23 108.20 -40.16
CA THR A 42 -11.99 108.31 -40.93
C THR A 42 -10.99 107.21 -40.65
N LYS A 43 -10.92 106.73 -39.41
CA LYS A 43 -9.88 105.77 -39.02
C LYS A 43 -10.21 105.03 -37.73
N LEU A 44 -9.91 103.73 -37.68
CA LEU A 44 -9.88 102.95 -36.45
C LEU A 44 -8.45 102.45 -36.23
N GLU A 45 -7.84 102.83 -35.11
CA GLU A 45 -6.44 102.52 -34.83
C GLU A 45 -6.30 101.77 -33.52
N LYS A 46 -5.55 100.66 -33.51
CA LYS A 46 -5.17 99.99 -32.26
C LYS A 46 -4.22 100.89 -31.46
N GLN A 47 -4.52 101.06 -30.18
CA GLN A 47 -3.67 101.74 -29.21
C GLN A 47 -2.78 100.75 -28.44
N SER A 48 -3.38 99.67 -27.94
CA SER A 48 -2.67 98.66 -27.13
C SER A 48 -3.45 97.34 -27.07
N GLY A 49 -2.79 96.28 -26.59
CA GLY A 49 -3.38 94.95 -26.42
C GLY A 49 -3.10 94.01 -27.60
N ASP A 50 -3.85 92.93 -27.65
CA ASP A 50 -3.66 91.81 -28.57
C ASP A 50 -3.80 92.18 -30.05
N ALA A 51 -3.39 91.26 -30.92
CA ALA A 51 -3.38 91.47 -32.36
C ALA A 51 -4.80 91.64 -32.92
N VAL A 52 -4.99 92.62 -33.80
CA VAL A 52 -6.28 92.92 -34.43
C VAL A 52 -6.20 92.95 -35.96
N LYS A 53 -7.35 92.74 -36.61
CA LYS A 53 -7.55 93.00 -38.04
C LYS A 53 -8.59 94.09 -38.23
N ILE A 54 -8.26 95.15 -38.96
CA ILE A 54 -9.13 96.30 -39.22
C ILE A 54 -9.21 96.51 -40.73
N GLY A 55 -10.36 96.20 -41.32
CA GLY A 55 -10.52 96.19 -42.78
C GLY A 55 -9.51 95.26 -43.45
N ASP A 56 -8.76 95.78 -44.42
CA ASP A 56 -7.70 95.04 -45.12
C ASP A 56 -6.36 94.98 -44.35
N ASN A 57 -6.22 95.77 -43.27
CA ASN A 57 -5.01 95.79 -42.46
C ASN A 57 -5.09 94.72 -41.36
N SER A 58 -4.28 93.67 -41.46
CA SER A 58 -4.23 92.57 -40.49
C SER A 58 -2.87 92.47 -39.81
N GLU A 59 -2.84 92.49 -38.48
CA GLU A 59 -1.65 92.10 -37.73
C GLU A 59 -1.46 90.57 -37.75
N THR A 60 -0.29 90.08 -37.35
CA THR A 60 0.00 88.63 -37.32
C THR A 60 -0.81 87.94 -36.21
N ASN A 61 -1.57 86.88 -36.57
CA ASN A 61 -2.47 86.12 -35.69
C ASN A 61 -3.51 87.01 -34.95
N PRO A 62 -4.38 87.72 -35.67
CA PRO A 62 -5.36 88.60 -35.04
C PRO A 62 -6.39 87.78 -34.26
N VAL A 63 -6.67 88.18 -33.02
CA VAL A 63 -7.72 87.59 -32.17
C VAL A 63 -9.00 88.43 -32.19
N PHE A 64 -8.94 89.71 -32.57
CA PHE A 64 -10.14 90.53 -32.81
C PHE A 64 -10.16 91.08 -34.24
N THR A 65 -11.31 90.99 -34.92
CA THR A 65 -11.50 91.46 -36.29
C THR A 65 -12.63 92.50 -36.37
N PHE A 66 -12.38 93.60 -37.07
CA PHE A 66 -13.30 94.73 -37.28
C PHE A 66 -13.49 94.96 -38.78
N GLU A 67 -14.73 94.90 -39.27
CA GLU A 67 -15.05 95.05 -40.70
C GLU A 67 -15.98 96.22 -40.99
N GLY A 68 -15.72 96.92 -42.10
CA GLY A 68 -16.65 97.87 -42.73
C GLY A 68 -16.76 99.27 -42.11
N LEU A 69 -15.88 99.62 -41.17
CA LEU A 69 -16.01 100.85 -40.37
C LEU A 69 -15.37 102.09 -41.01
N GLU A 70 -14.20 101.96 -41.62
CA GLU A 70 -13.45 103.10 -42.18
C GLU A 70 -14.06 103.63 -43.49
N GLY A 71 -14.14 104.95 -43.62
CA GLY A 71 -14.71 105.65 -44.78
C GLY A 71 -16.24 105.78 -44.76
N LYS A 72 -16.93 105.23 -43.76
CA LYS A 72 -18.39 105.33 -43.67
C LYS A 72 -18.81 106.74 -43.23
N SER A 73 -19.60 107.42 -44.06
CA SER A 73 -20.23 108.70 -43.72
C SER A 73 -21.65 108.47 -43.21
N LEU A 74 -22.00 109.13 -42.11
CA LEU A 74 -23.31 109.08 -41.45
C LEU A 74 -23.93 110.46 -41.45
N GLY A 75 -25.14 110.61 -42.00
CA GLY A 75 -25.92 111.84 -41.93
C GLY A 75 -26.34 112.20 -40.50
N ALA A 76 -26.83 113.42 -40.29
CA ALA A 76 -27.31 113.86 -38.98
C ALA A 76 -28.43 112.94 -38.47
N GLY A 77 -28.25 112.34 -37.28
CA GLY A 77 -29.21 111.40 -36.67
C GLY A 77 -29.08 109.93 -37.13
N GLU A 78 -28.28 109.64 -38.16
CA GLU A 78 -28.11 108.30 -38.72
C GLU A 78 -27.31 107.38 -37.79
N SER A 79 -27.61 106.08 -37.80
CA SER A 79 -26.87 105.04 -37.07
C SER A 79 -26.39 103.96 -38.02
N ALA A 80 -25.19 103.42 -37.78
CA ALA A 80 -24.67 102.24 -38.46
C ALA A 80 -24.15 101.22 -37.45
N GLU A 81 -24.24 99.94 -37.81
CA GLU A 81 -23.71 98.84 -37.02
C GLU A 81 -22.59 98.14 -37.78
N PHE A 82 -21.49 97.86 -37.08
CA PHE A 82 -20.34 97.13 -37.60
C PHE A 82 -20.15 95.85 -36.81
N THR A 83 -19.74 94.78 -37.47
CA THR A 83 -19.46 93.51 -36.78
C THR A 83 -18.05 93.53 -36.22
N ILE A 84 -17.92 93.18 -34.94
CA ILE A 84 -16.64 92.84 -34.31
C ILE A 84 -16.65 91.34 -34.03
N THR A 85 -15.61 90.63 -34.45
CA THR A 85 -15.44 89.19 -34.20
C THR A 85 -14.25 88.95 -33.27
N PHE A 86 -14.42 88.09 -32.27
CA PHE A 86 -13.36 87.53 -31.43
C PHE A 86 -13.08 86.09 -31.87
N ASP A 87 -11.86 85.85 -32.35
CA ASP A 87 -11.35 84.57 -32.84
C ASP A 87 -10.50 83.92 -31.75
N SER A 88 -11.10 83.00 -31.00
CA SER A 88 -10.39 82.27 -29.95
C SER A 88 -9.43 81.26 -30.57
N LEU A 89 -8.15 81.57 -30.64
CA LEU A 89 -7.12 80.66 -31.17
C LEU A 89 -6.87 79.48 -30.21
N PHE A 90 -6.46 78.34 -30.76
CA PHE A 90 -6.14 77.15 -29.98
C PHE A 90 -4.73 77.26 -29.39
N ASP A 91 -4.62 77.13 -28.07
CA ASP A 91 -3.35 77.11 -27.34
C ASP A 91 -3.25 75.79 -26.56
N SER A 92 -2.32 74.92 -26.98
CA SER A 92 -2.11 73.61 -26.33
C SER A 92 -1.40 73.70 -24.97
N THR A 93 -0.94 74.89 -24.58
CA THR A 93 -0.12 75.10 -23.38
C THR A 93 -0.84 75.86 -22.27
N ALA A 94 -1.93 76.57 -22.58
CA ALA A 94 -2.67 77.38 -21.63
C ALA A 94 -4.11 76.85 -21.42
N LYS A 95 -4.54 76.74 -20.16
CA LYS A 95 -5.92 76.31 -19.84
C LYS A 95 -6.96 77.42 -20.01
N GLN A 96 -6.50 78.67 -19.95
CA GLN A 96 -7.29 79.86 -20.16
C GLN A 96 -6.36 80.96 -20.65
N VAL A 97 -6.76 81.69 -21.69
CA VAL A 97 -6.04 82.87 -22.19
C VAL A 97 -7.00 84.04 -22.22
N LYS A 98 -6.67 85.12 -21.52
CA LYS A 98 -7.46 86.36 -21.59
C LYS A 98 -6.93 87.20 -22.74
N HIS A 99 -7.86 87.76 -23.49
CA HIS A 99 -7.56 88.63 -24.60
C HIS A 99 -8.21 89.99 -24.41
N ASP A 100 -7.48 91.05 -24.72
CA ASP A 100 -8.01 92.41 -24.73
C ASP A 100 -7.30 93.29 -25.77
N ALA A 101 -8.04 94.22 -26.36
CA ALA A 101 -7.47 95.25 -27.22
C ALA A 101 -8.21 96.58 -27.04
N LYS A 102 -7.46 97.68 -27.06
CA LYS A 102 -7.96 99.05 -26.99
C LYS A 102 -7.72 99.76 -28.31
N LEU A 103 -8.76 100.33 -28.88
CA LEU A 103 -8.75 101.01 -30.17
C LEU A 103 -9.29 102.43 -30.02
N ILE A 104 -8.88 103.32 -30.91
CA ILE A 104 -9.40 104.68 -31.01
C ILE A 104 -10.05 104.88 -32.39
N LEU A 105 -11.32 105.28 -32.37
CA LEU A 105 -12.08 105.64 -33.56
C LEU A 105 -12.03 107.15 -33.76
N ARG A 106 -11.68 107.59 -34.98
CA ARG A 106 -11.56 108.99 -35.39
C ARG A 106 -12.57 109.33 -36.48
N ALA A 107 -13.21 110.50 -36.39
CA ALA A 107 -14.06 111.06 -37.43
C ALA A 107 -13.61 112.46 -37.89
N ASP A 108 -14.08 112.93 -39.05
CA ASP A 108 -13.71 114.24 -39.62
C ASP A 108 -14.46 115.44 -39.01
N ASN A 109 -13.78 116.59 -39.06
CA ASN A 109 -14.20 117.95 -38.67
C ASN A 109 -14.00 118.41 -37.21
N SER A 110 -12.89 119.15 -37.04
CA SER A 110 -12.45 120.11 -36.00
C SER A 110 -12.76 119.90 -34.50
N SER A 111 -11.67 119.65 -33.74
CA SER A 111 -11.55 119.64 -32.26
C SER A 111 -12.02 118.38 -31.51
N ILE A 112 -11.34 117.26 -31.82
CA ILE A 112 -11.26 115.97 -31.09
C ILE A 112 -12.60 115.26 -30.81
N ALA A 113 -13.22 114.70 -31.85
CA ALA A 113 -14.17 113.59 -31.68
C ALA A 113 -13.45 112.25 -31.86
N THR A 114 -12.71 111.83 -30.82
CA THR A 114 -12.22 110.44 -30.70
C THR A 114 -13.11 109.65 -29.76
N ALA A 115 -13.31 108.37 -30.06
CA ALA A 115 -14.01 107.41 -29.22
C ALA A 115 -13.10 106.21 -28.91
N ASN A 116 -12.96 105.83 -27.65
CA ASN A 116 -12.23 104.64 -27.26
C ASN A 116 -13.13 103.40 -27.36
N VAL A 117 -12.65 102.36 -28.01
CA VAL A 117 -13.31 101.06 -28.12
C VAL A 117 -12.41 100.02 -27.48
N GLU A 118 -12.82 99.49 -26.33
CA GLU A 118 -12.16 98.36 -25.67
C GLU A 118 -12.90 97.07 -26.00
N VAL A 119 -12.20 96.07 -26.47
CA VAL A 119 -12.72 94.71 -26.68
C VAL A 119 -11.99 93.75 -25.76
N LYS A 120 -12.71 92.81 -25.16
CA LYS A 120 -12.10 91.77 -24.32
C LYS A 120 -12.84 90.44 -24.43
N GLY A 121 -12.12 89.35 -24.25
CA GLY A 121 -12.63 87.98 -24.31
C GLY A 121 -11.71 87.02 -23.59
N THR A 122 -12.15 85.80 -23.34
CA THR A 122 -11.35 84.78 -22.64
C THR A 122 -11.47 83.44 -23.37
N SER A 123 -10.36 82.90 -23.85
CA SER A 123 -10.27 81.55 -24.38
C SER A 123 -10.16 80.52 -23.24
N ILE A 124 -10.91 79.41 -23.27
CA ILE A 124 -10.84 78.33 -22.26
C ILE A 124 -10.62 76.94 -22.88
N SER A 125 -9.76 76.11 -22.27
CA SER A 125 -9.49 74.70 -22.63
C SER A 125 -10.42 73.73 -21.87
N GLY A 126 -10.86 72.62 -22.48
CA GLY A 126 -11.58 71.53 -21.79
C GLY A 126 -10.65 70.54 -21.06
N GLU A 127 -11.13 69.88 -19.99
CA GLU A 127 -10.41 68.76 -19.36
C GLU A 127 -10.58 67.49 -20.20
N CYS A 128 -9.59 67.19 -21.05
CA CYS A 128 -9.66 66.06 -21.99
C CYS A 128 -9.02 64.76 -21.47
N ASP A 129 -8.50 64.76 -20.24
CA ASP A 129 -7.81 63.62 -19.65
C ASP A 129 -8.82 62.55 -19.19
N ILE A 130 -8.83 61.42 -19.89
CA ILE A 130 -9.62 60.24 -19.51
C ILE A 130 -8.66 59.14 -19.05
N LYS A 131 -8.87 58.63 -17.83
CA LYS A 131 -8.06 57.55 -17.23
C LYS A 131 -8.10 56.29 -18.11
N SER A 132 -6.93 55.85 -18.58
CA SER A 132 -6.74 54.62 -19.37
C SER A 132 -5.34 54.04 -19.11
N PRO A 133 -5.15 52.70 -19.01
CA PRO A 133 -6.18 51.68 -18.96
C PRO A 133 -6.96 51.68 -17.63
N LEU A 134 -8.15 51.10 -17.64
CA LEU A 134 -8.90 50.74 -16.44
C LEU A 134 -8.70 49.25 -16.17
N ASP A 135 -8.00 48.93 -15.08
CA ASP A 135 -7.69 47.56 -14.68
C ASP A 135 -8.58 47.13 -13.51
N PHE A 136 -9.43 46.15 -13.75
CA PHE A 136 -10.38 45.60 -12.78
C PHE A 136 -9.73 44.56 -11.86
N GLY A 137 -8.47 44.19 -12.10
CA GLY A 137 -7.77 43.17 -11.34
C GLY A 137 -8.39 41.79 -11.51
N ALA A 138 -8.19 40.91 -10.52
CA ALA A 138 -8.86 39.62 -10.52
C ALA A 138 -10.24 39.70 -9.84
N VAL A 139 -11.26 39.16 -10.51
CA VAL A 139 -12.62 39.04 -9.98
C VAL A 139 -13.06 37.59 -10.08
N ALA A 140 -13.68 37.07 -9.01
CA ALA A 140 -14.14 35.69 -8.99
C ALA A 140 -15.28 35.48 -10.01
N VAL A 141 -15.30 34.33 -10.70
CA VAL A 141 -16.37 33.99 -11.66
C VAL A 141 -17.73 34.03 -10.96
N GLY A 142 -18.67 34.77 -11.54
CA GLY A 142 -20.01 34.99 -10.97
C GLY A 142 -20.08 36.03 -9.84
N ASP A 143 -18.99 36.77 -9.60
CA ASP A 143 -18.95 38.00 -8.82
C ASP A 143 -18.75 39.22 -9.75
N THR A 144 -18.86 40.43 -9.22
CA THR A 144 -18.69 41.67 -9.99
C THR A 144 -17.83 42.71 -9.27
N TYR A 145 -17.12 43.52 -10.06
CA TYR A 145 -16.42 44.70 -9.55
C TYR A 145 -16.77 45.92 -10.40
N SER A 146 -17.27 46.97 -9.75
CA SER A 146 -17.59 48.25 -10.39
C SER A 146 -16.51 49.28 -10.05
N ASP A 147 -15.94 49.90 -11.09
CA ASP A 147 -15.04 51.04 -10.98
C ASP A 147 -15.77 52.28 -11.50
N SER A 148 -15.82 53.34 -10.69
CA SER A 148 -16.48 54.62 -11.00
C SER A 148 -15.50 55.79 -10.86
N THR A 149 -14.22 55.55 -11.15
CA THR A 149 -13.16 56.55 -11.02
C THR A 149 -13.06 57.51 -12.21
N ILE A 150 -13.75 57.24 -13.32
CA ILE A 150 -13.82 58.15 -14.46
C ILE A 150 -14.87 59.23 -14.18
N VAL A 151 -14.46 60.48 -14.18
CA VAL A 151 -15.34 61.64 -13.97
C VAL A 151 -15.12 62.63 -15.11
N PHE A 152 -16.19 62.97 -15.82
CA PHE A 152 -16.19 64.10 -16.74
C PHE A 152 -16.56 65.36 -15.96
N ASP A 153 -15.63 66.30 -15.89
CA ASP A 153 -15.75 67.48 -15.05
C ASP A 153 -16.05 68.73 -15.90
N ASN A 154 -17.24 69.30 -15.72
CA ASN A 154 -17.65 70.56 -16.31
C ASN A 154 -17.82 71.66 -15.22
N SER A 155 -17.23 71.46 -14.03
CA SER A 155 -17.46 72.32 -12.87
C SER A 155 -16.90 73.73 -13.01
N ALA A 156 -15.84 73.90 -13.80
CA ALA A 156 -15.21 75.19 -14.05
C ALA A 156 -15.85 76.00 -15.21
N ARG A 157 -16.83 75.41 -15.92
CA ARG A 157 -17.39 76.00 -17.15
C ARG A 157 -18.79 76.56 -16.90
N PRO A 158 -19.07 77.80 -17.33
CA PRO A 158 -20.39 78.43 -17.18
C PRO A 158 -21.37 78.02 -18.29
N ILE A 159 -21.00 77.08 -19.15
CA ILE A 159 -21.80 76.56 -20.26
C ILE A 159 -21.88 75.04 -20.21
N ASP A 160 -22.96 74.53 -20.79
CA ASP A 160 -23.17 73.11 -20.98
C ASP A 160 -22.12 72.50 -21.92
N SER A 161 -21.68 71.27 -21.63
CA SER A 161 -20.68 70.56 -22.42
C SER A 161 -21.21 69.26 -22.97
N PRO A 162 -21.30 69.10 -24.30
CA PRO A 162 -21.45 67.81 -24.95
C PRO A 162 -20.34 66.83 -24.54
N ALA A 163 -20.70 65.59 -24.26
CA ALA A 163 -19.82 64.48 -23.95
C ALA A 163 -20.36 63.20 -24.61
N PHE A 164 -19.51 62.20 -24.80
CA PHE A 164 -19.88 60.95 -25.47
C PHE A 164 -19.31 59.74 -24.74
N VAL A 165 -20.13 58.70 -24.59
CA VAL A 165 -19.70 57.37 -24.12
C VAL A 165 -20.22 56.32 -25.10
N GLY A 166 -19.30 55.68 -25.80
CA GLY A 166 -19.58 54.65 -26.80
C GLY A 166 -19.94 53.29 -26.19
N ASN A 167 -20.13 52.30 -27.08
CA ASN A 167 -20.33 50.91 -26.68
C ASN A 167 -19.00 50.24 -26.35
N PHE A 168 -19.05 49.17 -25.54
CA PHE A 168 -17.91 48.27 -25.38
C PHE A 168 -17.67 47.50 -26.68
N THR A 169 -16.40 47.28 -27.00
CA THR A 169 -15.97 46.51 -28.17
C THR A 169 -14.82 45.58 -27.77
N SER A 170 -14.77 44.40 -28.37
CA SER A 170 -13.64 43.48 -28.23
C SER A 170 -13.49 42.64 -29.48
N SER A 171 -12.26 42.24 -29.80
CA SER A 171 -11.99 41.29 -30.89
C SER A 171 -12.30 39.83 -30.50
N ARG A 172 -12.42 39.53 -29.20
CA ARG A 172 -12.65 38.17 -28.67
C ARG A 172 -14.05 37.98 -28.06
N GLY A 173 -14.89 39.02 -28.09
CA GLY A 173 -16.19 39.00 -27.43
C GLY A 173 -16.15 39.21 -25.91
N ASP A 174 -14.99 39.64 -25.37
CA ASP A 174 -14.78 39.88 -23.94
C ASP A 174 -15.65 41.04 -23.43
N ASP A 175 -16.07 41.95 -24.33
CA ASP A 175 -16.93 43.11 -24.07
C ASP A 175 -18.26 42.74 -23.39
N LYS A 176 -18.76 41.52 -23.59
CA LYS A 176 -19.98 41.01 -22.94
C LYS A 176 -19.88 40.89 -21.42
N ASN A 177 -18.65 40.88 -20.87
CA ASN A 177 -18.39 40.79 -19.44
C ASN A 177 -18.21 42.18 -18.80
N PHE A 178 -18.36 43.25 -19.60
CA PHE A 178 -18.35 44.64 -19.14
C PHE A 178 -19.73 45.27 -19.33
N SER A 179 -20.16 46.04 -18.35
CA SER A 179 -21.44 46.76 -18.38
C SER A 179 -21.27 48.13 -17.75
N PHE A 180 -22.07 49.11 -18.17
CA PHE A 180 -22.12 50.40 -17.48
C PHE A 180 -23.00 50.31 -16.25
N THR A 181 -22.68 51.05 -15.19
CA THR A 181 -23.59 51.20 -14.04
C THR A 181 -24.88 51.92 -14.48
N PRO A 182 -26.02 51.72 -13.78
CA PRO A 182 -27.32 52.28 -14.19
C PRO A 182 -27.32 53.80 -14.39
N GLU A 183 -26.46 54.53 -13.67
CA GLU A 183 -26.40 55.99 -13.66
C GLU A 183 -25.54 56.59 -14.79
N THR A 184 -24.86 55.73 -15.57
CA THR A 184 -23.91 56.11 -16.61
C THR A 184 -24.63 56.41 -17.94
N PRO A 185 -24.47 57.62 -18.51
CA PRO A 185 -25.04 57.97 -19.82
C PRO A 185 -24.36 57.18 -20.94
N LYS A 186 -25.10 56.98 -22.05
CA LYS A 186 -24.61 56.28 -23.24
C LYS A 186 -24.93 57.10 -24.48
N GLY A 187 -24.05 57.05 -25.47
CA GLY A 187 -24.11 57.91 -26.64
C GLY A 187 -23.75 59.35 -26.29
N ASP A 188 -24.24 60.30 -27.07
CA ASP A 188 -24.07 61.72 -26.81
C ASP A 188 -24.98 62.18 -25.66
N PHE A 189 -24.41 62.96 -24.74
CA PHE A 189 -25.14 63.58 -23.64
C PHE A 189 -24.52 64.93 -23.28
N VAL A 190 -25.24 65.70 -22.47
CA VAL A 190 -24.80 67.02 -22.03
C VAL A 190 -24.48 67.00 -20.55
N ILE A 191 -23.32 67.54 -20.19
CA ILE A 191 -22.95 67.84 -18.80
C ILE A 191 -23.30 69.31 -18.56
N PRO A 192 -24.27 69.62 -17.68
CA PRO A 192 -24.66 71.01 -17.45
C PRO A 192 -23.50 71.87 -16.93
N ALA A 193 -23.58 73.18 -17.15
CA ALA A 193 -22.64 74.16 -16.59
C ALA A 193 -22.44 73.95 -15.07
N GLY A 194 -21.19 73.94 -14.63
CA GLY A 194 -20.85 73.81 -13.21
C GLY A 194 -21.07 72.41 -12.61
N LYS A 195 -21.38 71.37 -13.41
CA LYS A 195 -21.64 70.00 -12.93
C LYS A 195 -20.55 69.01 -13.33
N LYS A 196 -20.57 67.83 -12.72
CA LYS A 196 -19.73 66.68 -13.07
C LYS A 196 -20.61 65.49 -13.43
N LYS A 197 -20.08 64.56 -14.22
CA LYS A 197 -20.71 63.27 -14.46
C LYS A 197 -19.73 62.12 -14.27
N THR A 198 -20.09 61.20 -13.39
CA THR A 198 -19.32 59.97 -13.15
C THR A 198 -19.72 58.90 -14.16
N ILE A 199 -18.71 58.21 -14.71
CA ILE A 199 -18.85 57.08 -15.63
C ILE A 199 -18.45 55.82 -14.86
N GLY A 200 -19.43 54.99 -14.54
CA GLY A 200 -19.24 53.72 -13.83
C GLY A 200 -19.23 52.54 -14.80
N ILE A 201 -18.24 51.66 -14.67
CA ILE A 201 -18.11 50.43 -15.45
C ILE A 201 -18.00 49.25 -14.48
N THR A 202 -18.72 48.18 -14.77
CA THR A 202 -18.75 46.93 -14.00
C THR A 202 -18.16 45.80 -14.84
N PHE A 203 -17.20 45.07 -14.27
CA PHE A 203 -16.66 43.83 -14.79
C PHE A 203 -17.28 42.63 -14.07
N ALA A 204 -17.76 41.65 -14.83
CA ALA A 204 -18.45 40.45 -14.35
C ALA A 204 -17.98 39.22 -15.15
N PRO A 205 -16.86 38.58 -14.76
CA PRO A 205 -16.31 37.45 -15.51
C PRO A 205 -17.20 36.21 -15.41
N THR A 206 -17.33 35.52 -16.54
CA THR A 206 -18.09 34.26 -16.66
C THR A 206 -17.20 33.02 -16.65
N GLN A 207 -15.89 33.18 -16.85
CA GLN A 207 -14.89 32.10 -16.86
C GLN A 207 -13.57 32.58 -16.26
N ALA A 208 -12.71 31.65 -15.87
CA ALA A 208 -11.37 31.97 -15.39
C ALA A 208 -10.43 32.23 -16.59
N ALA A 209 -10.29 33.48 -16.99
CA ALA A 209 -9.51 33.92 -18.17
C ALA A 209 -9.17 35.41 -18.10
N ASP A 210 -8.25 35.88 -18.95
CA ASP A 210 -7.97 37.32 -19.10
C ASP A 210 -8.88 37.97 -20.15
N TYR A 211 -9.53 39.05 -19.75
CA TYR A 211 -10.51 39.80 -20.53
C TYR A 211 -9.96 41.16 -20.95
N LEU A 212 -10.19 41.51 -22.22
CA LEU A 212 -9.81 42.79 -22.80
C LEU A 212 -10.96 43.38 -23.62
N ALA A 213 -11.44 44.55 -23.21
CA ALA A 213 -12.44 45.34 -23.95
C ALA A 213 -11.97 46.78 -24.13
N LEU A 214 -12.54 47.47 -25.11
CA LEU A 214 -12.29 48.87 -25.41
C LEU A 214 -13.61 49.65 -25.37
N VAL A 215 -13.55 50.91 -24.93
CA VAL A 215 -14.69 51.84 -24.99
C VAL A 215 -14.20 53.22 -25.42
N THR A 216 -14.86 53.79 -26.42
CA THR A 216 -14.53 55.14 -26.91
C THR A 216 -15.30 56.19 -26.11
N MET A 217 -14.61 57.24 -25.67
CA MET A 217 -15.18 58.28 -24.82
C MET A 217 -14.69 59.68 -25.22
N ARG A 218 -15.52 60.70 -25.03
CA ARG A 218 -15.16 62.11 -25.17
C ARG A 218 -15.69 62.89 -23.98
N ALA A 219 -14.79 63.52 -23.23
CA ALA A 219 -15.11 64.16 -21.96
C ALA A 219 -15.85 65.50 -22.11
N ALA A 220 -15.58 66.25 -23.19
CA ALA A 220 -16.15 67.58 -23.43
C ALA A 220 -16.10 67.98 -24.92
N ASP A 221 -16.83 69.04 -25.29
CA ASP A 221 -16.70 69.70 -26.60
C ASP A 221 -15.26 70.21 -26.79
N GLY A 222 -14.70 69.94 -27.97
CA GLY A 222 -13.31 70.24 -28.33
C GLY A 222 -12.28 69.18 -27.93
N CYS A 223 -12.67 68.15 -27.15
CA CYS A 223 -11.77 67.03 -26.83
C CYS A 223 -11.75 65.96 -27.93
N PRO A 224 -10.60 65.32 -28.19
CA PRO A 224 -10.54 64.16 -29.07
C PRO A 224 -11.27 62.97 -28.43
N ASP A 225 -11.76 62.06 -29.27
CA ASP A 225 -12.26 60.76 -28.82
C ASP A 225 -11.08 59.91 -28.29
N VAL A 226 -11.20 59.41 -27.06
CA VAL A 226 -10.20 58.58 -26.38
C VAL A 226 -10.70 57.14 -26.29
N THR A 227 -9.89 56.19 -26.76
CA THR A 227 -10.16 54.76 -26.58
C THR A 227 -9.60 54.31 -25.23
N VAL A 228 -10.49 54.03 -24.28
CA VAL A 228 -10.14 53.51 -22.95
C VAL A 228 -10.01 51.98 -23.02
N LYS A 229 -8.88 51.46 -22.58
CA LYS A 229 -8.61 50.02 -22.50
C LYS A 229 -9.10 49.47 -21.16
N LEU A 230 -9.96 48.45 -21.19
CA LEU A 230 -10.50 47.77 -20.01
C LEU A 230 -9.83 46.40 -19.88
N ILE A 231 -9.16 46.16 -18.76
CA ILE A 231 -8.40 44.93 -18.48
C ILE A 231 -9.01 44.27 -17.23
N GLY A 232 -9.31 42.98 -17.28
CA GLY A 232 -9.78 42.24 -16.10
C GLY A 232 -9.38 40.78 -16.18
N THR A 233 -9.17 40.14 -15.03
CA THR A 233 -8.84 38.71 -14.96
C THR A 233 -9.95 37.99 -14.21
N GLY A 234 -10.59 37.00 -14.82
CA GLY A 234 -11.51 36.09 -14.14
C GLY A 234 -10.71 35.03 -13.38
N VAL A 235 -11.01 34.81 -12.10
CA VAL A 235 -10.42 33.73 -11.29
C VAL A 235 -11.51 32.86 -10.69
N THR A 236 -11.20 31.60 -10.36
CA THR A 236 -12.17 30.76 -9.66
C THR A 236 -12.40 31.25 -8.23
N ASN A 237 -11.32 31.65 -7.54
CA ASN A 237 -11.33 32.12 -6.16
C ASN A 237 -10.44 33.36 -6.06
N ALA A 238 -10.92 34.42 -5.40
CA ALA A 238 -10.16 35.64 -5.19
C ALA A 238 -9.15 35.51 -4.04
N LEU A 239 -9.41 34.61 -3.09
CA LEU A 239 -8.48 34.21 -2.03
C LEU A 239 -8.09 32.73 -2.20
N THR A 240 -6.80 32.44 -2.19
CA THR A 240 -6.25 31.08 -2.18
C THR A 240 -5.23 30.92 -1.04
N TRP A 241 -4.83 29.68 -0.75
CA TRP A 241 -3.81 29.38 0.26
C TRP A 241 -2.94 28.20 -0.15
N ALA A 242 -1.66 28.23 0.23
CA ALA A 242 -0.70 27.17 -0.03
C ALA A 242 0.37 27.09 1.07
N PRO A 243 0.88 25.89 1.38
CA PRO A 243 0.52 24.58 0.80
C PRO A 243 -0.85 24.05 1.31
N SER A 244 -1.51 23.20 0.53
CA SER A 244 -2.80 22.58 0.88
C SER A 244 -2.85 21.12 0.37
N PRO A 245 -2.73 20.10 1.25
CA PRO A 245 -2.66 20.19 2.72
C PRO A 245 -1.35 20.82 3.23
N LEU A 246 -1.42 21.48 4.39
CA LEU A 246 -0.22 21.81 5.19
C LEU A 246 0.18 20.55 5.97
N ASN A 247 1.23 19.89 5.50
CA ASN A 247 1.67 18.61 6.04
C ASN A 247 2.89 18.77 6.95
N PHE A 248 2.69 18.54 8.26
CA PHE A 248 3.73 18.55 9.29
C PHE A 248 4.60 17.29 9.28
N GLY A 249 4.20 16.27 8.53
CA GLY A 249 4.84 14.96 8.55
C GLY A 249 4.77 14.34 9.93
N TYR A 250 5.89 13.76 10.34
CA TYR A 250 6.02 12.95 11.53
C TYR A 250 6.51 13.75 12.76
N ILE A 251 5.83 13.65 13.91
CA ILE A 251 6.25 14.26 15.19
C ILE A 251 5.97 13.32 16.38
N THR A 252 6.93 13.19 17.30
CA THR A 252 6.77 12.39 18.53
C THR A 252 5.80 13.05 19.50
N PRO A 253 4.88 12.28 20.16
CA PRO A 253 3.95 12.86 21.12
C PRO A 253 4.66 13.72 22.18
N GLY A 254 4.18 14.94 22.39
CA GLY A 254 4.80 15.93 23.28
C GLY A 254 5.85 16.85 22.65
N LEU A 255 6.41 16.50 21.49
CA LEU A 255 7.24 17.41 20.68
C LEU A 255 6.39 18.26 19.74
N SER A 256 6.97 19.33 19.18
CA SER A 256 6.24 20.26 18.32
C SER A 256 7.05 20.80 17.15
N GLN A 257 6.37 21.08 16.04
CA GLN A 257 6.92 21.78 14.86
C GLN A 257 5.95 22.87 14.39
N THR A 258 6.51 23.95 13.83
CA THR A 258 5.75 25.04 13.21
C THR A 258 5.96 25.06 11.70
N LEU A 259 4.89 25.28 10.94
CA LEU A 259 4.92 25.51 9.50
C LEU A 259 4.01 26.70 9.12
N ASP A 260 4.33 27.31 7.98
CA ASP A 260 3.64 28.49 7.47
C ASP A 260 2.63 28.12 6.37
N LEU A 261 1.43 28.69 6.47
CA LEU A 261 0.39 28.67 5.45
C LEU A 261 0.25 30.09 4.87
N THR A 262 0.52 30.24 3.58
CA THR A 262 0.45 31.53 2.91
C THR A 262 -0.90 31.70 2.25
N PHE A 263 -1.61 32.78 2.60
CA PHE A 263 -2.82 33.24 1.95
C PHE A 263 -2.49 34.27 0.86
N SER A 264 -3.14 34.16 -0.29
CA SER A 264 -2.92 35.01 -1.47
C SER A 264 -4.23 35.64 -1.91
N ASN A 265 -4.30 36.97 -1.88
CA ASN A 265 -5.44 37.75 -2.35
C ASN A 265 -5.16 38.34 -3.73
N PHE A 266 -5.99 37.98 -4.70
CA PHE A 266 -5.93 38.45 -6.09
C PHE A 266 -6.91 39.59 -6.37
N GLY A 267 -7.77 39.93 -5.41
CA GLY A 267 -8.80 40.96 -5.56
C GLY A 267 -8.30 42.39 -5.27
N ARG A 268 -9.05 43.37 -5.80
CA ARG A 268 -8.83 44.81 -5.50
C ARG A 268 -9.39 45.26 -4.15
N LYS A 269 -10.10 44.38 -3.43
CA LYS A 269 -10.56 44.62 -2.05
C LYS A 269 -9.67 43.86 -1.07
N GLN A 270 -9.40 44.49 0.08
CA GLN A 270 -8.76 43.83 1.21
C GLN A 270 -9.60 42.66 1.70
N VAL A 271 -8.95 41.55 2.02
CA VAL A 271 -9.60 40.38 2.61
C VAL A 271 -9.29 40.30 4.09
N ASP A 272 -10.33 40.37 4.91
CA ASP A 272 -10.23 40.18 6.35
C ASP A 272 -10.60 38.75 6.70
N ILE A 273 -9.66 38.03 7.28
CA ILE A 273 -9.80 36.64 7.72
C ILE A 273 -9.93 36.64 9.24
N SER A 274 -10.94 35.95 9.75
CA SER A 274 -11.23 35.84 11.17
C SER A 274 -11.57 34.39 11.57
N MET A 275 -11.63 34.13 12.87
CA MET A 275 -11.91 32.81 13.44
C MET A 275 -10.94 31.72 12.93
N LEU A 276 -9.66 32.07 12.76
CA LEU A 276 -8.58 31.15 12.42
C LEU A 276 -8.46 30.09 13.52
N LYS A 277 -9.07 28.92 13.32
CA LYS A 277 -9.18 27.89 14.34
C LYS A 277 -8.98 26.50 13.75
N PRO A 278 -7.94 25.77 14.19
CA PRO A 278 -7.82 24.34 13.91
C PRO A 278 -8.93 23.54 14.61
N LEU A 279 -9.41 22.48 13.97
CA LEU A 279 -10.48 21.64 14.54
C LEU A 279 -9.98 20.63 15.58
N LEU A 280 -8.69 20.27 15.55
CA LEU A 280 -8.05 19.40 16.53
C LEU A 280 -7.10 20.18 17.42
N ASN A 281 -7.09 19.84 18.72
CA ASN A 281 -6.25 20.48 19.74
C ASN A 281 -4.76 20.10 19.65
N ASP A 282 -4.38 19.22 18.72
CA ASP A 282 -2.99 18.98 18.36
C ASP A 282 -2.41 20.14 17.53
N TYR A 283 -3.25 21.01 16.97
CA TYR A 283 -2.84 22.15 16.18
C TYR A 283 -3.18 23.46 16.87
N GLU A 284 -2.28 24.44 16.75
CA GLU A 284 -2.41 25.76 17.34
C GLU A 284 -1.96 26.82 16.33
N VAL A 285 -2.75 27.89 16.17
CA VAL A 285 -2.31 29.07 15.42
C VAL A 285 -1.42 29.90 16.33
N VAL A 286 -0.12 29.92 16.06
CA VAL A 286 0.86 30.67 16.87
C VAL A 286 1.07 32.09 16.32
N ALA A 287 0.81 32.31 15.03
CA ALA A 287 0.74 33.63 14.45
C ALA A 287 -0.32 33.66 13.33
N PRO A 288 -1.18 34.69 13.26
CA PRO A 288 -1.30 35.81 14.20
C PRO A 288 -1.99 35.40 15.51
N THR A 289 -1.48 35.87 16.65
CA THR A 289 -2.04 35.55 17.99
C THR A 289 -3.43 36.13 18.24
N THR A 290 -3.83 37.12 17.44
CA THR A 290 -5.17 37.74 17.49
C THR A 290 -6.26 36.87 16.89
N GLY A 291 -5.90 35.77 16.19
CA GLY A 291 -6.84 34.94 15.43
C GLY A 291 -7.45 35.65 14.21
N LYS A 292 -6.89 36.80 13.82
CA LYS A 292 -7.31 37.62 12.68
C LYS A 292 -6.12 37.91 11.77
N LEU A 293 -6.32 37.76 10.47
CA LEU A 293 -5.32 38.05 9.44
C LEU A 293 -5.94 38.97 8.40
N THR A 294 -5.20 39.99 7.98
CA THR A 294 -5.61 40.85 6.87
C THR A 294 -4.67 40.59 5.69
N VAL A 295 -5.24 40.28 4.55
CA VAL A 295 -4.52 40.17 3.28
C VAL A 295 -4.85 41.41 2.46
N ALA A 296 -3.84 42.25 2.20
CA ALA A 296 -4.00 43.50 1.47
C ALA A 296 -4.61 43.28 0.08
N SER A 297 -5.18 44.33 -0.53
CA SER A 297 -5.57 44.29 -1.94
C SER A 297 -4.34 44.22 -2.85
N ILE A 298 -4.54 43.88 -4.12
CA ILE A 298 -3.50 43.91 -5.16
C ILE A 298 -3.12 45.33 -5.63
N GLU A 299 -3.77 46.35 -5.09
CA GLU A 299 -3.62 47.74 -5.53
C GLU A 299 -2.47 48.40 -4.78
N GLY A 300 -1.48 48.90 -5.52
CA GLY A 300 -0.36 49.65 -4.98
C GLY A 300 -0.78 51.02 -4.44
N ALA A 301 0.13 51.70 -3.74
CA ALA A 301 -0.10 53.05 -3.22
C ALA A 301 -0.39 54.10 -4.34
N ASP A 302 -0.06 53.76 -5.59
CA ASP A 302 -0.31 54.56 -6.79
C ASP A 302 -1.68 54.25 -7.46
N GLY A 303 -2.50 53.39 -6.86
CA GLY A 303 -3.82 53.03 -7.37
C GLY A 303 -3.81 52.07 -8.57
N LYS A 304 -2.66 51.43 -8.85
CA LYS A 304 -2.51 50.46 -9.96
C LYS A 304 -2.53 49.02 -9.46
N VAL A 305 -3.06 48.13 -10.29
CA VAL A 305 -3.00 46.68 -10.06
C VAL A 305 -1.57 46.21 -10.32
N ASN A 306 -0.98 45.54 -9.33
CA ASN A 306 0.34 44.94 -9.48
C ASN A 306 0.26 43.74 -10.43
N ARG A 307 0.96 43.84 -11.56
CA ARG A 307 1.12 42.76 -12.55
C ARG A 307 2.60 42.47 -12.77
N ASP A 308 2.92 41.21 -13.06
CA ASP A 308 4.29 40.79 -13.38
C ASP A 308 4.67 41.13 -14.84
N MET A 309 5.90 40.77 -15.25
CA MET A 309 6.40 41.01 -16.61
C MET A 309 5.61 40.27 -17.70
N THR A 310 4.81 39.26 -17.35
CA THR A 310 3.94 38.51 -18.27
C THR A 310 2.53 39.09 -18.35
N GLY A 311 2.21 40.07 -17.50
CA GLY A 311 0.88 40.68 -17.40
C GLY A 311 -0.06 39.95 -16.44
N ALA A 312 0.40 38.93 -15.72
CA ALA A 312 -0.40 38.22 -14.72
C ALA A 312 -0.51 39.04 -13.42
N VAL A 313 -1.64 38.93 -12.73
CA VAL A 313 -1.86 39.61 -11.44
C VAL A 313 -0.93 39.03 -10.37
N VAL A 314 -0.16 39.88 -9.70
CA VAL A 314 0.65 39.51 -8.54
C VAL A 314 -0.22 39.64 -7.29
N PRO A 315 -0.51 38.53 -6.57
CA PRO A 315 -1.33 38.59 -5.38
C PRO A 315 -0.59 39.26 -4.21
N SER A 316 -1.34 39.92 -3.36
CA SER A 316 -0.87 40.30 -2.03
C SER A 316 -0.93 39.08 -1.11
N THR A 317 0.08 38.89 -0.27
CA THR A 317 0.18 37.68 0.57
C THR A 317 0.25 38.02 2.06
N ALA A 318 -0.23 37.09 2.89
CA ALA A 318 -0.07 37.11 4.33
C ALA A 318 0.06 35.66 4.86
N VAL A 319 0.73 35.48 6.00
CA VAL A 319 1.10 34.16 6.51
C VAL A 319 0.38 33.86 7.83
N VAL A 320 -0.07 32.61 7.97
CA VAL A 320 -0.49 32.02 9.25
C VAL A 320 0.53 30.95 9.62
N THR A 321 1.16 31.08 10.78
CA THR A 321 2.05 30.07 11.33
C THR A 321 1.27 29.16 12.25
N ILE A 322 1.32 27.86 11.97
CA ILE A 322 0.60 26.82 12.69
C ILE A 322 1.61 25.91 13.37
N LYS A 323 1.41 25.63 14.65
CA LYS A 323 2.17 24.65 15.44
C LYS A 323 1.38 23.35 15.50
N PHE A 324 2.05 22.21 15.31
CA PHE A 324 1.52 20.87 15.53
C PHE A 324 2.24 20.22 16.72
N THR A 325 1.49 19.65 17.66
CA THR A 325 1.96 18.94 18.87
C THR A 325 1.05 17.74 19.10
N PRO A 326 1.38 16.57 18.53
CA PRO A 326 0.55 15.38 18.71
C PRO A 326 0.52 14.96 20.18
N LYS A 327 -0.65 14.57 20.66
CA LYS A 327 -0.81 13.98 22.02
C LYS A 327 -0.94 12.46 22.02
N ASN A 328 -1.37 11.90 20.89
CA ASN A 328 -1.62 10.47 20.72
C ASN A 328 -0.92 9.97 19.46
N LEU A 329 -0.68 8.66 19.40
CA LEU A 329 -0.16 7.97 18.23
C LEU A 329 -1.17 7.99 17.06
N GLY A 330 -0.68 7.86 15.83
CA GLY A 330 -1.47 7.74 14.61
C GLY A 330 -1.70 9.04 13.82
N PRO A 331 -2.47 8.98 12.71
CA PRO A 331 -2.80 10.15 11.89
C PRO A 331 -3.62 11.18 12.67
N ARG A 332 -3.23 12.45 12.59
CA ARG A 332 -3.89 13.59 13.23
C ARG A 332 -4.41 14.56 12.15
N ASN A 333 -5.20 14.09 11.21
CA ASN A 333 -5.73 14.94 10.14
C ASN A 333 -6.75 15.94 10.69
N SER A 334 -6.61 17.22 10.31
CA SER A 334 -7.49 18.30 10.74
C SER A 334 -7.73 19.31 9.61
N GLN A 335 -8.43 20.39 9.92
CA GLN A 335 -8.59 21.54 9.04
C GLN A 335 -8.45 22.82 9.87
N LEU A 336 -7.81 23.83 9.29
CA LEU A 336 -7.90 25.21 9.75
C LEU A 336 -9.18 25.81 9.16
N SER A 337 -10.18 26.05 10.00
CA SER A 337 -11.39 26.77 9.61
C SER A 337 -11.19 28.28 9.80
N PHE A 338 -11.79 29.07 8.92
CA PHE A 338 -11.77 30.54 8.98
C PHE A 338 -12.93 31.15 8.21
N VAL A 339 -13.21 32.43 8.49
CA VAL A 339 -14.26 33.22 7.84
C VAL A 339 -13.66 34.45 7.18
N THR A 340 -14.18 34.81 6.00
CA THR A 340 -13.75 35.98 5.23
C THR A 340 -14.88 36.96 4.98
N ASN A 341 -14.53 38.19 4.62
CA ASN A 341 -15.46 39.23 4.15
C ASN A 341 -15.86 39.09 2.67
N LEU A 342 -15.44 38.02 1.97
CA LEU A 342 -15.78 37.79 0.56
C LEU A 342 -17.15 37.13 0.43
N ALA A 343 -18.08 37.76 -0.30
CA ALA A 343 -19.45 37.29 -0.44
C ALA A 343 -19.58 35.85 -1.01
N LYS A 344 -18.65 35.45 -1.90
CA LYS A 344 -18.61 34.11 -2.51
C LYS A 344 -17.66 33.13 -1.81
N GLN A 345 -16.85 33.58 -0.85
CA GLN A 345 -15.89 32.77 -0.10
C GLN A 345 -15.97 33.04 1.41
N MET A 346 -17.19 33.17 1.95
CA MET A 346 -17.43 33.56 3.35
C MET A 346 -16.78 32.60 4.36
N ASN A 347 -16.68 31.30 4.02
CA ASN A 347 -16.00 30.30 4.84
C ASN A 347 -14.88 29.65 4.03
N GLY A 348 -13.78 29.31 4.69
CA GLY A 348 -12.71 28.51 4.10
C GLY A 348 -12.18 27.45 5.06
N ASN A 349 -11.59 26.42 4.48
CA ASN A 349 -10.97 25.30 5.18
C ASN A 349 -9.63 24.94 4.54
N ALA A 350 -8.53 25.15 5.26
CA ALA A 350 -7.21 24.68 4.83
C ALA A 350 -6.92 23.32 5.49
N PRO A 351 -6.76 22.22 4.72
CA PRO A 351 -6.46 20.91 5.28
C PRO A 351 -5.11 20.91 6.00
N LEU A 352 -5.08 20.34 7.21
CA LEU A 352 -3.88 20.13 8.03
C LEU A 352 -3.64 18.64 8.17
N GLN A 353 -2.39 18.22 8.00
CA GLN A 353 -2.00 16.81 8.14
C GLN A 353 -0.75 16.70 9.00
N GLY A 354 -0.71 15.66 9.83
CA GLY A 354 0.38 15.40 10.76
C GLY A 354 0.18 14.04 11.39
N TYR A 355 1.24 13.43 11.88
CA TYR A 355 1.23 12.08 12.44
C TYR A 355 1.96 12.06 13.78
N GLY A 356 1.31 11.48 14.81
CA GLY A 356 1.93 11.24 16.11
C GLY A 356 2.54 9.83 16.21
N GLY A 357 3.76 9.68 16.73
CA GLY A 357 4.34 8.37 17.13
C GLY A 357 5.59 7.91 16.38
N GLY A 358 6.70 7.61 17.05
CA GLY A 358 8.04 7.69 16.42
C GLY A 358 8.82 6.41 16.36
N PRO A 359 10.15 6.51 16.13
CA PRO A 359 11.01 5.38 16.37
C PRO A 359 10.93 5.01 17.85
N ASP A 360 10.81 3.71 18.10
CA ASP A 360 10.81 3.10 19.43
C ASP A 360 11.78 1.92 19.37
N ILE A 361 12.85 1.94 20.15
CA ILE A 361 13.94 0.97 20.11
C ILE A 361 13.68 -0.21 21.05
N ASP A 362 13.54 -1.41 20.49
CA ASP A 362 13.56 -2.68 21.23
C ASP A 362 14.87 -3.43 20.95
N VAL A 363 15.55 -3.91 21.99
CA VAL A 363 16.82 -4.64 21.84
C VAL A 363 16.70 -6.01 22.48
N LYS A 364 17.12 -7.07 21.77
CA LYS A 364 17.07 -8.46 22.24
C LYS A 364 18.37 -9.21 21.99
N PRO A 365 18.84 -10.07 22.91
CA PRO A 365 18.33 -10.27 24.25
C PRO A 365 18.63 -9.05 25.15
N SER A 366 17.66 -8.64 25.96
CA SER A 366 17.77 -7.57 26.96
C SER A 366 17.08 -8.03 28.26
N PRO A 367 17.54 -7.62 29.46
CA PRO A 367 18.66 -6.70 29.73
C PRO A 367 20.05 -7.33 29.66
N ILE A 368 20.14 -8.66 29.49
CA ILE A 368 21.41 -9.40 29.53
C ILE A 368 21.61 -10.23 28.26
N LEU A 369 22.73 -10.03 27.58
CA LEU A 369 23.28 -10.93 26.56
C LEU A 369 24.38 -11.80 27.18
N ASN A 370 24.05 -13.06 27.48
CA ASN A 370 24.96 -13.98 28.16
C ASN A 370 25.72 -14.86 27.16
N PHE A 371 27.05 -14.95 27.21
CA PHE A 371 27.84 -15.88 26.40
C PHE A 371 28.09 -17.23 27.09
N GLY A 372 27.76 -17.33 28.39
CA GLY A 372 28.10 -18.50 29.19
C GLY A 372 29.61 -18.72 29.24
N ARG A 373 30.04 -19.97 29.16
CA ARG A 373 31.48 -20.33 29.14
C ARG A 373 32.08 -20.10 27.76
N VAL A 374 33.26 -19.47 27.70
CA VAL A 374 34.02 -19.19 26.48
C VAL A 374 35.44 -19.73 26.62
N ALA A 375 35.93 -20.41 25.59
CA ALA A 375 37.28 -20.99 25.63
C ALA A 375 38.38 -19.91 25.59
N TYR A 376 39.35 -20.04 26.48
CA TYR A 376 40.58 -19.26 26.51
C TYR A 376 41.80 -20.16 26.31
N PHE A 377 42.59 -19.86 25.28
CA PHE A 377 43.87 -20.51 25.02
C PHE A 377 45.00 -19.50 25.10
N ALA A 378 45.90 -19.68 26.07
CA ALA A 378 47.08 -18.82 26.21
C ALA A 378 47.93 -18.90 24.93
N ASN A 379 48.23 -17.75 24.34
CA ASN A 379 49.04 -17.59 23.13
C ASN A 379 48.46 -18.18 21.81
N ALA A 380 47.15 -18.44 21.73
CA ALA A 380 46.53 -18.83 20.46
C ALA A 380 46.65 -17.71 19.40
N SER A 381 46.97 -18.09 18.17
CA SER A 381 47.08 -17.19 17.02
C SER A 381 46.35 -17.79 15.81
N PRO A 382 45.15 -17.28 15.46
CA PRO A 382 44.44 -16.16 16.09
C PRO A 382 43.91 -16.51 17.50
N ALA A 383 43.62 -15.49 18.31
CA ALA A 383 43.01 -15.69 19.63
C ALA A 383 41.64 -16.38 19.51
N SER A 384 41.29 -17.23 20.47
CA SER A 384 39.95 -17.79 20.55
C SER A 384 38.93 -16.71 20.89
N TYR A 385 37.75 -16.84 20.29
CA TYR A 385 36.64 -15.92 20.52
C TYR A 385 35.32 -16.67 20.46
N ALA A 386 34.28 -16.07 21.05
CA ALA A 386 32.90 -16.50 20.86
C ALA A 386 32.08 -15.35 20.28
N GLN A 387 31.07 -15.68 19.48
CA GLN A 387 30.21 -14.70 18.81
C GLN A 387 28.73 -15.00 19.02
N ARG A 388 27.94 -13.95 19.33
CA ARG A 388 26.47 -13.96 19.36
C ARG A 388 25.95 -12.79 18.56
N LYS A 389 24.65 -12.77 18.28
CA LYS A 389 23.98 -11.57 17.79
C LYS A 389 23.14 -10.90 18.88
N MET A 390 22.93 -9.61 18.71
CA MET A 390 21.95 -8.79 19.38
C MET A 390 21.06 -8.17 18.32
N THR A 391 19.75 -8.30 18.45
CA THR A 391 18.76 -7.80 17.51
C THR A 391 18.21 -6.47 18.01
N ILE A 392 18.33 -5.43 17.19
CA ILE A 392 17.71 -4.11 17.41
C ILE A 392 16.48 -4.03 16.49
N THR A 393 15.33 -3.71 17.06
CA THR A 393 14.06 -3.59 16.33
C THR A 393 13.46 -2.21 16.52
N ASN A 394 12.99 -1.58 15.44
CA ASN A 394 12.10 -0.44 15.55
C ASN A 394 10.66 -0.93 15.76
N VAL A 395 10.15 -0.85 16.98
CA VAL A 395 8.78 -1.21 17.36
C VAL A 395 7.81 -0.02 17.36
N GLY A 396 8.27 1.09 16.79
CA GLY A 396 7.55 2.35 16.69
C GLY A 396 6.28 2.29 15.83
N THR A 397 5.69 3.46 15.56
CA THR A 397 4.49 3.53 14.71
C THR A 397 4.85 3.97 13.29
N ARG A 398 4.63 3.09 12.30
CA ARG A 398 4.89 3.41 10.89
C ARG A 398 3.79 4.30 10.28
N PRO A 399 4.13 5.47 9.70
CA PRO A 399 3.16 6.30 8.98
C PRO A 399 2.75 5.68 7.64
N THR A 400 1.56 6.05 7.16
CA THR A 400 1.02 5.68 5.85
C THR A 400 0.60 6.94 5.09
N PRO A 401 1.30 7.34 4.00
CA PRO A 401 2.45 6.65 3.39
C PRO A 401 3.73 6.72 4.26
N PRO A 402 4.74 5.89 3.98
CA PRO A 402 5.98 5.84 4.75
C PRO A 402 6.77 7.15 4.66
N ASP A 403 7.37 7.59 5.78
CA ASP A 403 8.21 8.79 5.88
C ASP A 403 9.54 8.43 6.58
N PRO A 404 10.71 8.55 5.92
CA PRO A 404 12.02 8.26 6.51
C PRO A 404 12.39 9.11 7.74
N LYS A 405 11.65 10.19 8.03
CA LYS A 405 11.80 10.96 9.28
C LYS A 405 11.27 10.21 10.51
N ALA A 406 10.40 9.22 10.31
CA ALA A 406 9.85 8.37 11.38
C ALA A 406 10.73 7.15 11.69
N ASN A 407 11.81 6.94 10.93
CA ASN A 407 12.68 5.77 11.10
C ASN A 407 13.60 5.91 12.32
N LEU A 408 13.90 4.78 12.94
CA LEU A 408 14.88 4.67 14.02
C LEU A 408 16.27 4.77 13.43
N ARG A 409 17.00 5.80 13.81
CA ARG A 409 18.38 6.05 13.42
C ARG A 409 19.29 5.81 14.60
N LEU A 410 20.24 4.91 14.42
CA LEU A 410 21.29 4.64 15.39
C LEU A 410 22.36 5.73 15.33
N GLY A 411 23.00 5.98 16.49
CA GLY A 411 23.95 7.05 16.70
C GLY A 411 23.46 8.09 17.70
N LYS A 412 24.37 8.93 18.23
CA LYS A 412 23.97 10.01 19.16
C LYS A 412 22.97 10.95 18.49
N ALA A 413 21.73 10.97 19.01
CA ALA A 413 20.59 11.67 18.41
C ALA A 413 20.33 11.26 16.94
N GLY A 414 20.69 10.03 16.55
CA GLY A 414 20.57 9.49 15.19
C GLY A 414 21.55 10.03 14.16
N ASN A 415 22.64 10.69 14.57
CA ASN A 415 23.61 11.31 13.66
C ASN A 415 24.79 10.40 13.26
N GLY A 416 24.61 9.07 13.33
CA GLY A 416 25.67 8.10 13.05
C GLY A 416 26.68 7.96 14.20
N ALA A 417 27.91 7.56 13.89
CA ALA A 417 28.90 7.17 14.90
C ALA A 417 29.14 8.25 15.99
N PRO A 418 29.33 7.88 17.27
CA PRO A 418 29.37 6.51 17.77
C PRO A 418 27.97 5.88 17.84
N TYR A 419 27.85 4.64 17.37
CA TYR A 419 26.62 3.84 17.44
C TYR A 419 26.53 3.08 18.77
N PHE A 420 27.66 2.49 19.18
CA PHE A 420 27.78 1.68 20.38
C PHE A 420 28.94 2.19 21.22
N GLU A 421 28.80 2.10 22.54
CA GLU A 421 29.86 2.32 23.51
C GLU A 421 29.97 1.11 24.43
N VAL A 422 31.19 0.63 24.65
CA VAL A 422 31.49 -0.54 25.49
C VAL A 422 32.25 -0.10 26.73
N GLN A 423 31.73 -0.46 27.90
CA GLN A 423 32.35 -0.18 29.19
C GLN A 423 32.59 -1.50 29.92
N GLY A 424 33.84 -1.76 30.31
CA GLY A 424 34.19 -2.94 31.12
C GLY A 424 33.74 -2.77 32.57
N VAL A 425 33.19 -3.84 33.16
CA VAL A 425 32.77 -3.91 34.57
C VAL A 425 33.70 -4.88 35.31
N GLY A 426 34.07 -4.54 36.55
CA GLY A 426 34.82 -5.45 37.43
C GLY A 426 36.22 -5.83 36.91
N GLY A 427 36.86 -4.98 36.09
CA GLY A 427 38.20 -5.22 35.55
C GLY A 427 38.24 -5.93 34.19
N ALA A 428 37.09 -6.20 33.57
CA ALA A 428 37.04 -6.61 32.16
C ALA A 428 37.59 -5.51 31.25
N ASP A 429 38.42 -5.87 30.27
CA ASP A 429 38.96 -4.91 29.31
C ASP A 429 37.90 -4.64 28.23
N PRO A 430 37.50 -3.39 27.97
CA PRO A 430 36.55 -3.06 26.89
C PRO A 430 36.97 -3.62 25.52
N ALA A 431 38.27 -3.76 25.26
CA ALA A 431 38.79 -4.31 24.01
C ALA A 431 38.60 -5.84 23.86
N GLU A 432 38.19 -6.54 24.92
CA GLU A 432 37.78 -7.96 24.85
C GLU A 432 36.38 -8.12 24.23
N LEU A 433 35.57 -7.05 24.15
CA LEU A 433 34.23 -7.09 23.58
C LEU A 433 34.13 -6.19 22.34
N CYS A 434 33.72 -6.78 21.22
CA CYS A 434 33.34 -6.04 20.01
C CYS A 434 31.83 -6.09 19.81
N VAL A 435 31.21 -4.94 19.53
CA VAL A 435 29.80 -4.82 19.15
C VAL A 435 29.75 -4.17 17.76
N GLY A 436 29.26 -4.89 16.75
CA GLY A 436 29.23 -4.44 15.36
C GLY A 436 30.19 -5.16 14.43
N ALA A 437 30.38 -4.62 13.24
CA ALA A 437 31.16 -5.23 12.17
C ALA A 437 32.67 -5.22 12.45
N PHE A 438 33.36 -6.16 11.81
CA PHE A 438 34.82 -6.17 11.70
C PHE A 438 35.24 -5.60 10.35
N ASP A 439 36.31 -4.82 10.33
CA ASP A 439 36.93 -4.40 9.07
C ASP A 439 37.71 -5.57 8.42
N THR A 440 38.27 -5.32 7.24
CA THR A 440 39.04 -6.32 6.49
C THR A 440 40.32 -6.78 7.19
N SER A 441 40.79 -6.04 8.21
CA SER A 441 41.92 -6.41 9.06
C SER A 441 41.51 -7.19 10.31
N GLY A 442 40.21 -7.43 10.50
CA GLY A 442 39.66 -8.11 11.68
C GLY A 442 39.55 -7.21 12.91
N LYS A 443 39.67 -5.89 12.76
CA LYS A 443 39.51 -4.93 13.85
C LYS A 443 38.03 -4.56 14.02
N CYS A 444 37.59 -4.43 15.27
CA CYS A 444 36.23 -4.01 15.59
C CYS A 444 35.97 -2.57 15.13
N THR A 445 34.85 -2.34 14.43
CA THR A 445 34.46 -1.00 13.95
C THR A 445 33.57 -0.24 14.93
N TYR A 446 32.96 -0.92 15.91
CA TYR A 446 31.93 -0.37 16.79
C TYR A 446 30.76 0.29 16.03
N ALA A 447 30.48 -0.23 14.83
CA ALA A 447 29.43 0.24 13.94
C ALA A 447 28.66 -0.96 13.35
N PRO A 448 27.36 -0.80 13.05
CA PRO A 448 26.62 -1.83 12.34
C PRO A 448 27.18 -2.03 10.92
N ALA A 449 27.00 -3.22 10.35
CA ALA A 449 27.39 -3.48 8.97
C ALA A 449 26.53 -2.64 8.01
N THR A 450 27.15 -1.91 7.08
CA THR A 450 26.45 -1.07 6.08
C THR A 450 26.39 -1.70 4.70
N THR A 451 26.89 -2.93 4.55
CA THR A 451 26.89 -3.71 3.30
C THR A 451 26.53 -5.16 3.58
N GLY A 452 25.84 -5.81 2.65
CA GLY A 452 25.39 -7.21 2.78
C GLY A 452 23.91 -7.33 3.13
N GLN A 453 23.42 -8.57 3.20
CA GLN A 453 22.03 -8.86 3.55
C GLN A 453 21.76 -8.47 5.02
N GLY A 454 20.69 -7.69 5.26
CA GLY A 454 20.36 -7.18 6.59
C GLY A 454 21.23 -6.01 7.07
N ALA A 455 21.96 -5.36 6.17
CA ALA A 455 22.80 -4.21 6.52
C ALA A 455 21.98 -2.98 6.94
N TYR A 456 22.53 -2.22 7.89
CA TYR A 456 21.99 -0.95 8.32
C TYR A 456 22.28 0.15 7.29
N ASP A 457 21.24 0.87 6.86
CA ASP A 457 21.37 2.06 6.02
C ASP A 457 21.36 3.32 6.90
N PRO A 458 22.48 4.05 7.03
CA PRO A 458 22.53 5.26 7.86
C PRO A 458 21.67 6.42 7.34
N GLN A 459 21.36 6.46 6.03
CA GLN A 459 20.53 7.51 5.44
C GLN A 459 19.05 7.23 5.63
N LEU A 460 18.63 5.97 5.70
CA LEU A 460 17.24 5.60 5.90
C LEU A 460 16.90 5.28 7.36
N GLY A 461 17.78 4.62 8.11
CA GLY A 461 17.47 4.04 9.42
C GLY A 461 16.59 2.78 9.31
N LEU A 462 16.08 2.31 10.45
CA LEU A 462 15.16 1.18 10.56
C LEU A 462 13.71 1.65 10.47
N GLU A 463 12.94 1.10 9.54
CA GLU A 463 11.50 1.39 9.40
C GLU A 463 10.69 0.66 10.47
N ALA A 464 9.64 1.24 11.03
CA ALA A 464 8.85 0.58 12.09
C ALA A 464 7.93 -0.58 11.61
N ALA A 465 8.20 -1.18 10.44
CA ALA A 465 7.49 -2.37 9.97
C ALA A 465 8.31 -3.19 8.96
N GLY A 466 7.96 -4.47 8.85
CA GLY A 466 8.56 -5.39 7.88
C GLY A 466 10.00 -5.77 8.22
N THR A 467 10.72 -6.33 7.25
CA THR A 467 12.09 -6.83 7.43
C THR A 467 13.12 -5.72 7.67
N ARG A 468 12.78 -4.46 7.39
CA ARG A 468 13.61 -3.28 7.65
C ARG A 468 13.45 -2.70 9.06
N ALA A 469 12.56 -3.28 9.87
CA ALA A 469 12.46 -2.95 11.28
C ALA A 469 13.58 -3.55 12.11
N ILE A 470 14.23 -4.59 11.60
CA ILE A 470 15.11 -5.46 12.38
C ILE A 470 16.55 -5.28 11.88
N LEU A 471 17.47 -5.15 12.82
CA LEU A 471 18.91 -5.15 12.60
C LEU A 471 19.59 -6.12 13.56
N ASP A 472 20.15 -7.20 13.01
CA ASP A 472 21.03 -8.08 13.77
C ASP A 472 22.44 -7.48 13.83
N VAL A 473 22.95 -7.28 15.03
CA VAL A 473 24.27 -6.74 15.33
C VAL A 473 25.15 -7.85 15.93
N PRO A 474 26.26 -8.24 15.29
CA PRO A 474 27.16 -9.24 15.85
C PRO A 474 27.90 -8.67 17.07
N VAL A 475 28.04 -9.50 18.09
CA VAL A 475 28.77 -9.24 19.33
C VAL A 475 29.80 -10.35 19.51
N ARG A 476 31.07 -9.99 19.65
CA ARG A 476 32.18 -10.94 19.80
C ARG A 476 32.92 -10.71 21.10
N VAL A 477 33.14 -11.79 21.85
CA VAL A 477 34.00 -11.82 23.03
C VAL A 477 35.31 -12.51 22.68
N THR A 478 36.44 -11.83 22.88
CA THR A 478 37.81 -12.35 22.68
C THR A 478 38.56 -12.26 24.01
N PRO A 479 38.49 -13.27 24.88
CA PRO A 479 39.10 -13.21 26.21
C PRO A 479 40.62 -13.12 26.16
N LYS A 480 41.22 -12.24 26.97
CA LYS A 480 42.67 -12.12 27.19
C LYS A 480 43.15 -12.87 28.43
N SER A 481 42.24 -13.20 29.33
CA SER A 481 42.52 -13.97 30.55
C SER A 481 41.27 -14.75 31.01
N VAL A 482 41.45 -15.67 31.96
CA VAL A 482 40.36 -16.48 32.53
C VAL A 482 39.50 -15.72 33.54
N GLY A 483 38.31 -16.24 33.82
CA GLY A 483 37.39 -15.76 34.85
C GLY A 483 36.14 -15.07 34.29
N GLN A 484 35.30 -14.58 35.20
CA GLN A 484 34.09 -13.84 34.86
C GLN A 484 34.41 -12.50 34.19
N ARG A 485 33.65 -12.16 33.16
CA ARG A 485 33.73 -10.91 32.43
C ARG A 485 32.35 -10.32 32.28
N GLU A 486 32.24 -9.01 32.49
CA GLU A 486 31.01 -8.27 32.32
C GLU A 486 31.32 -6.93 31.63
N TRP A 487 30.45 -6.54 30.70
CA TRP A 487 30.52 -5.26 30.01
C TRP A 487 29.13 -4.63 29.96
N LYS A 488 29.07 -3.31 30.01
CA LYS A 488 27.89 -2.52 29.65
C LYS A 488 28.04 -2.07 28.20
N VAL A 489 27.03 -2.32 27.39
CA VAL A 489 26.92 -1.86 26.01
C VAL A 489 25.84 -0.79 25.97
N ILE A 490 26.21 0.44 25.62
CA ILE A 490 25.29 1.55 25.42
C ILE A 490 25.06 1.70 23.93
N ILE A 491 23.79 1.68 23.51
CA ILE A 491 23.35 1.82 22.13
C ILE A 491 22.72 3.20 22.01
N TYR A 492 23.19 4.03 21.08
CA TYR A 492 22.64 5.37 20.87
C TYR A 492 21.61 5.38 19.73
N SER A 493 20.55 6.18 19.87
CA SER A 493 19.50 6.32 18.87
C SER A 493 18.91 7.75 18.81
N ASN A 494 17.98 7.97 17.87
CA ASN A 494 17.08 9.13 17.82
C ASN A 494 15.70 8.85 18.45
N ASP A 495 15.57 7.76 19.18
CA ASP A 495 14.41 7.52 20.04
C ASP A 495 14.35 8.63 21.09
N ALA A 496 13.18 9.25 21.26
CA ALA A 496 13.05 10.46 22.07
C ALA A 496 12.96 10.14 23.57
N ASP A 497 12.38 9.00 23.93
CA ASP A 497 12.27 8.49 25.28
C ASP A 497 13.43 7.56 25.64
N GLU A 498 14.02 6.87 24.65
CA GLU A 498 15.14 5.95 24.84
C GLU A 498 16.36 6.29 23.96
N ALA A 499 16.83 7.54 24.02
CA ALA A 499 17.98 8.03 23.24
C ALA A 499 19.30 7.26 23.48
N SER A 500 19.37 6.51 24.60
CA SER A 500 20.44 5.56 24.89
C SER A 500 19.88 4.32 25.58
N TYR A 501 20.14 3.13 25.04
CA TYR A 501 19.71 1.84 25.57
C TYR A 501 20.90 1.06 26.13
N GLU A 502 20.80 0.51 27.35
CA GLU A 502 21.88 -0.27 27.99
C GLU A 502 21.60 -1.77 27.94
N VAL A 503 22.57 -2.56 27.45
CA VAL A 503 22.57 -4.03 27.53
C VAL A 503 23.79 -4.49 28.31
N THR A 504 23.61 -5.40 29.26
CA THR A 504 24.72 -6.05 29.98
C THR A 504 25.18 -7.29 29.22
N VAL A 505 26.46 -7.38 28.90
CA VAL A 505 27.07 -8.57 28.28
C VAL A 505 27.90 -9.33 29.32
N ARG A 506 27.72 -10.65 29.43
CA ARG A 506 28.43 -11.50 30.39
C ARG A 506 29.11 -12.68 29.71
N ALA A 507 30.28 -13.08 30.18
CA ALA A 507 30.98 -14.29 29.75
C ALA A 507 31.85 -14.86 30.87
N GLU A 508 32.08 -16.18 30.88
CA GLU A 508 33.06 -16.84 31.74
C GLU A 508 34.18 -17.44 30.89
N ALA A 509 35.36 -16.81 30.90
CA ALA A 509 36.51 -17.31 30.17
C ALA A 509 37.16 -18.48 30.93
N VAL A 510 37.23 -19.65 30.32
CA VAL A 510 37.75 -20.89 30.93
C VAL A 510 38.84 -21.53 30.08
N ILE A 511 39.82 -22.16 30.74
CA ILE A 511 40.81 -23.01 30.04
C ILE A 511 40.14 -24.35 29.72
N LEU A 512 40.23 -24.76 28.46
CA LEU A 512 39.67 -26.01 27.94
C LEU A 512 40.73 -26.76 27.12
N PRO A 513 40.60 -28.09 26.98
CA PRO A 513 41.40 -28.85 26.01
C PRO A 513 41.09 -28.38 24.58
N PRO A 514 42.07 -28.42 23.66
CA PRO A 514 41.84 -28.19 22.24
C PRO A 514 40.84 -29.19 21.66
N CYS A 515 39.72 -28.71 21.15
CA CYS A 515 38.71 -29.53 20.48
C CYS A 515 39.11 -29.80 19.02
N ASN A 516 39.08 -31.07 18.65
CA ASN A 516 39.07 -31.53 17.26
C ASN A 516 37.66 -32.00 16.91
N TYR A 517 37.02 -31.43 15.89
CA TYR A 517 35.62 -31.71 15.57
C TYR A 517 35.35 -31.77 14.07
N THR A 518 34.23 -32.38 13.72
CA THR A 518 33.70 -32.40 12.35
C THR A 518 32.22 -32.05 12.34
N ILE A 519 31.78 -31.35 11.30
CA ILE A 519 30.37 -31.04 11.02
C ILE A 519 29.91 -31.92 9.86
N ALA A 520 28.77 -32.60 10.00
CA ALA A 520 28.21 -33.43 8.93
C ALA A 520 26.67 -33.34 8.88
N PRO A 521 26.07 -32.92 7.74
CA PRO A 521 26.70 -32.27 6.59
C PRO A 521 27.05 -30.79 6.88
N PRO A 522 28.04 -30.19 6.18
CA PRO A 522 28.39 -28.77 6.33
C PRO A 522 27.37 -27.80 5.71
N SER A 523 26.37 -28.32 4.99
CA SER A 523 25.29 -27.53 4.40
C SER A 523 23.97 -28.30 4.38
N LEU A 524 22.86 -27.60 4.59
CA LEU A 524 21.50 -28.12 4.48
C LEU A 524 20.78 -27.47 3.28
N ASN A 525 20.20 -28.29 2.41
CA ASN A 525 19.37 -27.84 1.29
C ASN A 525 17.93 -28.30 1.52
N PHE A 526 17.02 -27.36 1.77
CA PHE A 526 15.61 -27.61 2.02
C PHE A 526 14.78 -27.78 0.74
N GLY A 527 15.39 -27.56 -0.43
CA GLY A 527 14.74 -27.61 -1.72
C GLY A 527 13.65 -26.54 -1.89
N LEU A 528 12.67 -26.85 -2.73
CA LEU A 528 11.52 -26.03 -3.04
C LEU A 528 10.50 -26.12 -1.91
N LEU A 529 10.09 -24.96 -1.41
CA LEU A 529 9.05 -24.77 -0.41
C LEU A 529 7.93 -23.92 -1.02
N THR A 530 6.69 -24.38 -0.87
CA THR A 530 5.49 -23.61 -1.21
C THR A 530 4.80 -23.23 0.10
N PRO A 531 4.66 -21.94 0.45
CA PRO A 531 3.88 -21.53 1.63
C PRO A 531 2.49 -22.19 1.66
N PRO A 532 2.02 -22.71 2.81
CA PRO A 532 2.59 -22.57 4.16
C PRO A 532 3.48 -23.74 4.60
N ASP A 533 3.95 -24.59 3.69
CA ASP A 533 4.72 -25.80 4.03
C ASP A 533 6.06 -25.46 4.70
N TYR A 534 6.54 -26.36 5.56
CA TYR A 534 7.86 -26.28 6.18
C TYR A 534 8.61 -27.59 6.05
N LYS A 535 9.94 -27.53 6.17
CA LYS A 535 10.81 -28.71 6.23
C LYS A 535 11.83 -28.59 7.35
N ASP A 536 12.10 -29.72 7.99
CA ASP A 536 13.12 -29.86 9.02
C ASP A 536 14.25 -30.75 8.51
N LEU A 537 15.48 -30.27 8.64
CA LEU A 537 16.71 -31.02 8.39
C LEU A 537 17.67 -30.83 9.56
N SER A 538 18.61 -31.74 9.75
CA SER A 538 19.57 -31.66 10.86
C SER A 538 21.00 -31.82 10.38
N PHE A 539 21.94 -31.23 11.11
CA PHE A 539 23.37 -31.53 10.99
C PHE A 539 23.92 -32.00 12.33
N SER A 540 25.05 -32.69 12.30
CA SER A 540 25.74 -33.17 13.50
C SER A 540 27.06 -32.46 13.73
N ILE A 541 27.41 -32.26 15.00
CA ILE A 541 28.74 -31.81 15.45
C ILE A 541 29.34 -32.95 16.25
N LYS A 542 30.44 -33.53 15.75
CA LYS A 542 31.14 -34.65 16.38
C LYS A 542 32.45 -34.21 17.01
N ASN A 543 32.70 -34.65 18.24
CA ASN A 543 34.02 -34.57 18.87
C ASN A 543 34.88 -35.76 18.41
N ASN A 544 35.99 -35.46 17.73
CA ASN A 544 36.94 -36.44 17.21
C ASN A 544 38.05 -36.80 18.21
N GLY A 545 37.99 -36.26 19.43
CA GLY A 545 38.84 -36.67 20.52
C GLY A 545 38.62 -38.13 20.90
N VAL A 546 39.66 -38.76 21.42
CA VAL A 546 39.68 -40.17 21.85
C VAL A 546 40.06 -40.30 23.32
N ALA A 547 40.75 -39.31 23.91
CA ALA A 547 41.10 -39.32 25.32
C ALA A 547 39.98 -38.70 26.16
N SER A 548 39.71 -39.26 27.34
CA SER A 548 38.58 -38.89 28.22
C SER A 548 38.53 -37.42 28.66
N ASN A 549 39.65 -36.70 28.55
CA ASN A 549 39.77 -35.28 28.86
C ASN A 549 39.66 -34.36 27.63
N GLU A 550 39.51 -34.87 26.41
CA GLU A 550 39.36 -34.08 25.17
C GLU A 550 37.90 -33.66 24.95
N ILE A 551 37.32 -32.92 25.90
CA ILE A 551 35.92 -32.46 25.81
C ILE A 551 35.82 -31.26 24.85
N CYS A 552 34.84 -31.28 23.95
CA CYS A 552 34.51 -30.14 23.10
C CYS A 552 33.37 -29.34 23.73
N LEU A 553 33.58 -28.05 23.99
CA LEU A 553 32.52 -27.13 24.40
C LEU A 553 32.02 -26.37 23.17
N VAL A 554 30.79 -26.64 22.76
CA VAL A 554 30.03 -25.80 21.83
C VAL A 554 29.35 -24.70 22.64
N SER A 555 29.46 -23.46 22.17
CA SER A 555 28.83 -22.30 22.80
C SER A 555 28.16 -21.45 21.74
N THR A 556 27.16 -20.67 22.15
CA THR A 556 26.55 -19.61 21.33
C THR A 556 26.05 -20.10 19.97
N LEU A 557 25.43 -21.28 19.92
CA LEU A 557 24.88 -21.83 18.67
C LEU A 557 23.55 -21.16 18.37
N ASP A 558 23.49 -20.43 17.26
CA ASP A 558 22.30 -19.70 16.82
C ASP A 558 22.32 -19.48 15.30
N MET A 559 21.21 -18.95 14.76
CA MET A 559 21.14 -18.42 13.41
C MET A 559 22.06 -17.20 13.28
N LYS A 560 23.00 -17.27 12.33
CA LYS A 560 23.91 -16.17 12.01
C LYS A 560 23.14 -14.93 11.59
N SER A 561 23.63 -13.77 12.01
CA SER A 561 23.16 -12.46 11.55
C SER A 561 23.07 -12.38 10.03
N GLY A 562 21.96 -11.87 9.50
CA GLY A 562 21.71 -11.75 8.06
C GLY A 562 21.14 -13.00 7.39
N SER A 563 20.93 -14.10 8.13
CA SER A 563 20.18 -15.26 7.63
C SER A 563 18.74 -14.88 7.29
N ASP A 564 18.19 -15.49 6.24
CA ASP A 564 16.78 -15.26 5.87
C ASP A 564 15.83 -15.72 7.00
N PRO A 565 14.78 -14.94 7.33
CA PRO A 565 13.88 -15.21 8.45
C PRO A 565 13.05 -16.49 8.30
N ILE A 566 13.03 -17.13 7.12
CA ILE A 566 12.38 -18.43 6.99
C ILE A 566 13.13 -19.53 7.76
N PHE A 567 14.42 -19.34 8.05
CA PHE A 567 15.23 -20.33 8.76
C PHE A 567 15.17 -20.11 10.27
N SER A 568 15.01 -21.19 11.01
CA SER A 568 14.97 -21.15 12.48
C SER A 568 15.54 -22.43 13.09
N LEU A 569 15.92 -22.35 14.36
CA LEU A 569 16.23 -23.50 15.19
C LEU A 569 14.97 -23.84 16.00
N PRO A 570 14.27 -24.97 15.74
CA PRO A 570 13.03 -25.30 16.45
C PRO A 570 13.20 -25.44 17.96
N ALA A 571 14.40 -25.85 18.41
CA ALA A 571 14.75 -25.96 19.82
C ALA A 571 15.29 -24.64 20.42
N GLY A 572 15.36 -23.56 19.63
CA GLY A 572 15.99 -22.30 20.00
C GLY A 572 17.52 -22.34 19.91
N ALA A 573 18.14 -21.22 20.29
CA ALA A 573 19.59 -21.11 20.41
C ALA A 573 20.11 -21.96 21.59
N LEU A 574 21.35 -22.45 21.47
CA LEU A 574 22.03 -23.19 22.55
C LEU A 574 23.17 -22.35 23.13
N ASP A 575 23.13 -22.14 24.45
CA ASP A 575 24.14 -21.31 25.13
C ASP A 575 25.47 -22.05 25.34
N ASN A 576 25.46 -23.25 25.95
CA ASN A 576 26.63 -24.11 26.13
C ASN A 576 26.24 -25.60 26.06
N VAL A 577 27.02 -26.41 25.34
CA VAL A 577 26.88 -27.86 25.25
C VAL A 577 28.26 -28.51 25.28
N GLU A 578 28.48 -29.45 26.20
CA GLU A 578 29.69 -30.28 26.23
C GLU A 578 29.48 -31.57 25.42
N ILE A 579 30.43 -31.87 24.55
CA ILE A 579 30.45 -33.08 23.73
C ILE A 579 31.63 -33.92 24.19
N GLN A 580 31.35 -35.11 24.73
CA GLN A 580 32.38 -36.05 25.17
C GLN A 580 33.18 -36.61 23.98
N PRO A 581 34.40 -37.12 24.21
CA PRO A 581 35.21 -37.75 23.15
C PRO A 581 34.42 -38.82 22.38
N GLY A 582 34.43 -38.75 21.05
CA GLY A 582 33.69 -39.65 20.15
C GLY A 582 32.18 -39.39 20.04
N GLN A 583 31.60 -38.54 20.90
CA GLN A 583 30.17 -38.21 20.89
C GLN A 583 29.82 -37.21 19.76
N SER A 584 28.58 -37.28 19.29
CA SER A 584 27.96 -36.29 18.40
C SER A 584 26.74 -35.65 19.04
N ILE A 585 26.47 -34.39 18.69
CA ILE A 585 25.17 -33.74 18.93
C ILE A 585 24.48 -33.48 17.59
N SER A 586 23.16 -33.65 17.54
CA SER A 586 22.34 -33.37 16.36
C SER A 586 21.57 -32.07 16.56
N VAL A 587 21.61 -31.19 15.56
CA VAL A 587 21.01 -29.84 15.61
C VAL A 587 19.95 -29.74 14.51
N PRO A 588 18.65 -29.74 14.87
CA PRO A 588 17.57 -29.57 13.91
C PRO A 588 17.45 -28.10 13.47
N VAL A 589 17.20 -27.89 12.19
CA VAL A 589 17.00 -26.60 11.54
C VAL A 589 15.73 -26.68 10.70
N ARG A 590 14.88 -25.66 10.80
CA ARG A 590 13.62 -25.55 10.06
C ARG A 590 13.70 -24.46 9.01
N ALA A 591 13.16 -24.72 7.82
CA ALA A 591 12.85 -23.71 6.82
C ALA A 591 11.32 -23.62 6.66
N TRP A 592 10.74 -22.44 6.91
CA TRP A 592 9.29 -22.23 6.90
C TRP A 592 8.93 -20.86 6.29
N PRO A 593 8.72 -20.79 4.96
CA PRO A 593 8.29 -19.57 4.32
C PRO A 593 6.83 -19.22 4.69
N GLN A 594 6.63 -17.99 5.11
CA GLN A 594 5.31 -17.41 5.39
C GLN A 594 4.90 -16.46 4.24
N GLY A 595 3.60 -16.33 4.01
CA GLY A 595 3.04 -15.34 3.08
C GLY A 595 2.70 -15.89 1.70
N THR A 596 2.60 -14.99 0.72
CA THR A 596 2.18 -15.34 -0.65
C THR A 596 3.30 -16.03 -1.42
N VAL A 597 2.94 -17.03 -2.22
CA VAL A 597 3.88 -17.71 -3.12
C VAL A 597 4.41 -16.71 -4.17
N PRO A 598 5.74 -16.54 -4.30
CA PRO A 598 6.32 -15.68 -5.34
C PRO A 598 6.00 -16.17 -6.75
N ALA A 599 5.79 -15.25 -7.69
CA ALA A 599 5.53 -15.57 -9.10
C ALA A 599 6.75 -16.16 -9.83
N ALA A 600 7.97 -15.86 -9.36
CA ALA A 600 9.23 -16.41 -9.85
C ALA A 600 9.95 -17.12 -8.70
N VAL A 601 10.83 -18.08 -9.03
CA VAL A 601 11.62 -18.81 -8.03
C VAL A 601 12.50 -17.83 -7.25
N GLN A 602 12.29 -17.76 -5.94
CA GLN A 602 13.12 -16.96 -5.03
C GLN A 602 14.06 -17.89 -4.26
N ASN A 603 15.37 -17.72 -4.45
CA ASN A 603 16.37 -18.43 -3.66
C ASN A 603 16.66 -17.64 -2.38
N VAL A 604 16.69 -18.35 -1.25
CA VAL A 604 16.97 -17.79 0.07
C VAL A 604 18.08 -18.57 0.74
N THR A 605 18.91 -17.86 1.49
CA THR A 605 20.09 -18.43 2.15
C THR A 605 20.15 -18.02 3.62
N GLY A 606 20.77 -18.87 4.43
CA GLY A 606 21.03 -18.61 5.84
C GLY A 606 22.26 -19.36 6.30
N GLN A 607 22.69 -19.12 7.54
CA GLN A 607 23.75 -19.88 8.18
C GLN A 607 23.41 -20.12 9.65
N VAL A 608 23.72 -21.30 10.16
CA VAL A 608 23.86 -21.53 11.61
C VAL A 608 25.32 -21.29 11.97
N GLU A 609 25.59 -20.51 13.01
CA GLU A 609 26.93 -20.21 13.52
C GLU A 609 27.02 -20.63 14.99
N PHE A 610 28.15 -21.20 15.39
CA PHE A 610 28.44 -21.55 16.78
C PHE A 610 29.93 -21.39 17.08
N SER A 611 30.24 -21.12 18.35
CA SER A 611 31.60 -21.12 18.85
C SER A 611 31.94 -22.51 19.39
N ILE A 612 33.19 -22.94 19.24
CA ILE A 612 33.64 -24.22 19.78
C ILE A 612 35.05 -24.10 20.36
N SER A 613 35.38 -24.89 21.38
CA SER A 613 36.67 -24.86 22.08
C SER A 613 37.84 -25.39 21.25
N SER A 614 37.98 -24.99 19.99
CA SER A 614 39.09 -25.34 19.11
C SER A 614 40.00 -24.11 18.89
N PRO A 615 41.31 -24.21 19.15
CA PRO A 615 42.24 -23.09 18.95
C PRO A 615 42.55 -22.82 17.48
N ILE A 616 42.28 -23.77 16.59
CA ILE A 616 42.53 -23.65 15.13
C ILE A 616 41.26 -23.24 14.40
N ASN A 617 40.11 -23.81 14.78
CA ASN A 617 38.81 -23.54 14.17
C ASN A 617 37.77 -23.15 15.26
N PRO A 618 37.88 -21.96 15.88
CA PRO A 618 37.04 -21.59 17.02
C PRO A 618 35.56 -21.35 16.66
N VAL A 619 35.20 -21.34 15.37
CA VAL A 619 33.84 -21.10 14.87
C VAL A 619 33.44 -22.17 13.87
N GLY A 620 32.28 -22.78 14.08
CA GLY A 620 31.60 -23.62 13.10
C GLY A 620 30.49 -22.86 12.38
N ASN A 621 30.38 -23.07 11.07
CA ASN A 621 29.30 -22.54 10.24
C ASN A 621 28.64 -23.67 9.44
N VAL A 622 27.31 -23.62 9.33
CA VAL A 622 26.52 -24.52 8.48
C VAL A 622 25.68 -23.70 7.52
N THR A 623 25.87 -23.90 6.22
CA THR A 623 25.14 -23.15 5.19
C THR A 623 23.75 -23.72 4.98
N LEU A 624 22.75 -22.85 4.87
CA LEU A 624 21.35 -23.21 4.63
C LEU A 624 20.89 -22.63 3.29
N ASN A 625 20.19 -23.42 2.49
CA ASN A 625 19.65 -23.01 1.20
C ASN A 625 18.22 -23.51 1.03
N ALA A 626 17.35 -22.69 0.45
CA ALA A 626 16.01 -23.07 0.02
C ALA A 626 15.57 -22.26 -1.20
N SER A 627 14.56 -22.76 -1.92
CA SER A 627 13.88 -22.05 -2.99
C SER A 627 12.40 -21.90 -2.66
N ILE A 628 11.81 -20.72 -2.90
CA ILE A 628 10.40 -20.45 -2.67
C ILE A 628 9.74 -20.21 -4.03
N ALA A 629 8.81 -21.07 -4.41
CA ALA A 629 8.01 -20.93 -5.63
C ALA A 629 6.79 -21.88 -5.59
N GLN A 630 5.94 -21.77 -6.60
CA GLN A 630 4.85 -22.73 -6.80
C GLN A 630 5.41 -24.11 -7.19
N SER A 631 5.08 -25.12 -6.40
CA SER A 631 5.30 -26.52 -6.75
C SER A 631 4.36 -26.95 -7.90
N CYS A 632 4.89 -27.70 -8.87
CA CYS A 632 4.07 -28.39 -9.87
C CYS A 632 4.44 -29.86 -10.09
N LEU A 633 5.46 -30.39 -9.39
CA LEU A 633 5.60 -31.83 -9.18
C LEU A 633 4.94 -32.23 -7.87
N SER A 634 4.16 -33.30 -7.90
CA SER A 634 3.59 -33.89 -6.70
C SER A 634 4.45 -35.08 -6.28
N ILE A 635 4.91 -35.11 -5.03
CA ILE A 635 5.65 -36.25 -4.47
C ILE A 635 4.78 -36.91 -3.40
N ALA A 636 4.61 -38.23 -3.49
CA ALA A 636 3.78 -38.98 -2.55
C ALA A 636 4.45 -40.31 -2.15
N PRO A 637 4.71 -40.54 -0.86
CA PRO A 637 4.79 -39.53 0.21
C PRO A 637 6.04 -38.63 0.04
N ASP A 638 5.99 -37.40 0.55
CA ASP A 638 7.11 -36.45 0.56
C ASP A 638 7.97 -36.53 1.84
N ASP A 639 7.58 -37.40 2.76
CA ASP A 639 8.41 -37.94 3.83
C ASP A 639 8.46 -39.48 3.77
N LEU A 640 9.55 -40.08 4.23
CA LEU A 640 9.62 -41.50 4.49
C LEU A 640 10.14 -41.75 5.90
N ASN A 641 9.24 -42.17 6.78
CA ASN A 641 9.58 -42.70 8.09
C ASN A 641 9.80 -44.21 8.03
N PHE A 642 11.01 -44.67 8.31
CA PHE A 642 11.38 -46.09 8.36
C PHE A 642 11.11 -46.76 9.71
N GLY A 643 10.63 -46.00 10.70
CA GLY A 643 10.37 -46.46 12.05
C GLY A 643 11.66 -46.85 12.79
N THR A 644 11.50 -47.67 13.83
CA THR A 644 12.63 -48.21 14.59
C THR A 644 13.17 -49.47 13.91
N VAL A 645 14.48 -49.51 13.66
CA VAL A 645 15.18 -50.65 13.04
C VAL A 645 16.31 -51.08 13.97
N GLN A 646 16.50 -52.38 14.12
CA GLN A 646 17.62 -52.90 14.90
C GLN A 646 18.95 -52.50 14.25
N LYS A 647 19.91 -52.05 15.05
CA LYS A 647 21.28 -51.72 14.59
C LYS A 647 21.84 -52.85 13.72
N ASP A 648 22.43 -52.47 12.59
CA ASP A 648 23.03 -53.33 11.56
C ASP A 648 22.05 -54.14 10.70
N CYS A 649 20.72 -54.04 10.92
CA CYS A 649 19.69 -54.63 10.06
C CYS A 649 19.21 -53.67 8.97
N ASN A 650 18.78 -54.20 7.82
CA ASN A 650 18.06 -53.40 6.83
C ASN A 650 16.58 -53.28 7.21
N SER A 651 16.01 -52.09 6.98
CA SER A 651 14.56 -51.88 6.95
C SER A 651 13.94 -52.56 5.73
N SER A 652 12.61 -52.69 5.73
CA SER A 652 11.87 -52.88 4.48
C SER A 652 12.14 -51.72 3.51
N VAL A 653 12.12 -52.02 2.21
CA VAL A 653 12.24 -50.99 1.18
C VAL A 653 10.97 -50.16 1.17
N ARG A 654 11.11 -48.84 1.26
CA ARG A 654 10.01 -47.89 1.08
C ARG A 654 10.15 -47.16 -0.23
N THR A 655 9.02 -46.77 -0.80
CA THR A 655 8.97 -46.07 -2.06
C THR A 655 8.25 -44.74 -1.93
N PHE A 656 8.65 -43.78 -2.75
CA PHE A 656 7.86 -42.60 -3.03
C PHE A 656 7.76 -42.41 -4.54
N THR A 657 6.66 -41.82 -4.98
CA THR A 657 6.40 -41.58 -6.40
C THR A 657 6.32 -40.09 -6.68
N VAL A 658 7.00 -39.67 -7.74
CA VAL A 658 6.98 -38.30 -8.26
C VAL A 658 6.09 -38.27 -9.48
N TYR A 659 5.08 -37.41 -9.46
CA TYR A 659 4.13 -37.20 -10.54
C TYR A 659 4.40 -35.83 -11.17
N ASN A 660 4.49 -35.77 -12.50
CA ASN A 660 4.44 -34.50 -13.19
C ASN A 660 2.99 -34.01 -13.29
N THR A 661 2.62 -33.09 -12.40
CA THR A 661 1.31 -32.42 -12.42
C THR A 661 1.34 -31.06 -13.12
N CYS A 662 2.49 -30.67 -13.70
CA CYS A 662 2.60 -29.47 -14.51
C CYS A 662 1.85 -29.68 -15.85
N SER A 663 1.33 -28.60 -16.42
CA SER A 663 0.80 -28.61 -17.79
C SER A 663 1.88 -28.74 -18.87
N THR A 664 3.15 -28.66 -18.46
CA THR A 664 4.33 -28.69 -19.31
C THR A 664 5.26 -29.85 -18.95
N ASN A 665 6.14 -30.19 -19.87
CA ASN A 665 7.19 -31.19 -19.65
C ASN A 665 8.17 -30.72 -18.56
N VAL A 666 8.53 -31.62 -17.66
CA VAL A 666 9.55 -31.37 -16.62
C VAL A 666 10.78 -32.22 -16.90
N LYS A 667 11.95 -31.60 -16.97
CA LYS A 667 13.21 -32.33 -17.15
C LYS A 667 13.79 -32.71 -15.80
N VAL A 668 13.99 -34.00 -15.53
CA VAL A 668 14.72 -34.46 -14.35
C VAL A 668 16.20 -34.35 -14.63
N ASN A 669 16.88 -33.40 -14.02
CA ASN A 669 18.29 -33.14 -14.27
C ASN A 669 19.17 -34.14 -13.52
N SER A 670 18.91 -34.36 -12.23
CA SER A 670 19.61 -35.33 -11.38
C SER A 670 18.80 -35.67 -10.13
N PHE A 671 19.18 -36.74 -9.43
CA PHE A 671 18.63 -37.10 -8.13
C PHE A 671 19.70 -37.79 -7.29
N SER A 672 19.74 -37.53 -5.98
CA SER A 672 20.77 -38.07 -5.07
C SER A 672 20.37 -37.97 -3.60
N MET A 673 21.10 -38.66 -2.74
CA MET A 673 21.03 -38.43 -1.29
C MET A 673 21.72 -37.11 -0.95
N ALA A 674 20.96 -36.11 -0.49
CA ALA A 674 21.52 -34.84 -0.01
C ALA A 674 22.03 -34.92 1.43
N ALA A 675 21.36 -35.72 2.27
CA ALA A 675 21.78 -36.02 3.63
C ALA A 675 21.49 -37.50 3.92
N PRO A 676 22.48 -38.40 3.82
CA PRO A 676 22.23 -39.83 3.96
C PRO A 676 22.26 -40.36 5.41
N ALA A 677 22.34 -39.47 6.40
CA ALA A 677 22.64 -39.81 7.80
C ALA A 677 23.93 -40.66 7.93
N GLY A 678 24.11 -41.32 9.08
CA GLY A 678 25.27 -42.16 9.36
C GLY A 678 26.52 -41.43 9.83
N GLU A 679 27.65 -42.15 9.78
CA GLU A 679 28.93 -41.71 10.35
C GLU A 679 29.96 -41.39 9.26
N PRO A 680 30.82 -40.37 9.49
CA PRO A 680 31.98 -40.15 8.63
C PRO A 680 32.99 -41.30 8.75
N ALA A 681 33.87 -41.40 7.75
CA ALA A 681 34.98 -42.35 7.75
C ALA A 681 35.82 -42.28 9.04
N GLY A 682 36.23 -43.43 9.57
CA GLY A 682 37.00 -43.55 10.81
C GLY A 682 36.20 -43.42 12.10
N GLY A 683 34.86 -43.42 12.04
CA GLY A 683 33.99 -43.44 13.21
C GLY A 683 33.96 -44.81 13.93
N PRO A 684 33.55 -44.87 15.20
CA PRO A 684 33.47 -46.12 15.96
C PRO A 684 32.53 -47.15 15.32
N ASN A 685 31.47 -46.69 14.65
CA ASN A 685 30.56 -47.56 13.89
C ASN A 685 30.83 -47.52 12.37
N CYS A 686 31.84 -46.77 11.92
CA CYS A 686 32.27 -46.65 10.52
C CYS A 686 33.81 -46.59 10.38
N PRO A 687 34.54 -47.69 10.64
CA PRO A 687 36.00 -47.68 10.70
C PRO A 687 36.70 -47.56 9.34
N GLY A 688 35.97 -47.59 8.23
CA GLY A 688 36.52 -47.53 6.87
C GLY A 688 37.00 -46.14 6.45
N THR A 689 37.56 -46.05 5.24
CA THR A 689 38.05 -44.79 4.63
C THR A 689 36.95 -43.97 3.93
N SER A 690 35.73 -44.49 3.88
CA SER A 690 34.57 -43.84 3.26
C SER A 690 33.45 -43.69 4.29
N ALA A 691 32.62 -42.65 4.14
CA ALA A 691 31.46 -42.46 5.00
C ALA A 691 30.47 -43.63 4.87
N CYS A 692 29.79 -43.96 5.97
CA CYS A 692 28.83 -45.05 6.04
C CYS A 692 27.41 -44.46 6.12
N PRO A 693 26.71 -44.30 4.98
CA PRO A 693 25.34 -43.79 4.97
C PRO A 693 24.36 -44.81 5.56
N GLU A 694 23.35 -44.32 6.27
CA GLU A 694 22.28 -45.17 6.81
C GLU A 694 21.05 -45.21 5.90
N PHE A 695 20.75 -44.11 5.19
CA PHE A 695 19.72 -44.09 4.15
C PHE A 695 20.33 -44.40 2.79
N ILE A 696 19.84 -45.45 2.14
CA ILE A 696 20.45 -46.04 0.95
C ILE A 696 19.41 -46.18 -0.17
N PRO A 697 19.61 -45.56 -1.34
CA PRO A 697 18.78 -45.81 -2.53
C PRO A 697 18.98 -47.25 -3.02
N VAL A 698 17.88 -47.95 -3.34
CA VAL A 698 17.94 -49.41 -3.64
C VAL A 698 17.83 -49.70 -5.12
N ASN A 699 16.83 -49.13 -5.78
CA ASN A 699 16.62 -49.16 -7.23
C ASN A 699 15.54 -48.13 -7.56
N THR A 700 15.86 -47.15 -8.40
CA THR A 700 14.91 -46.14 -8.88
C THR A 700 14.32 -46.66 -10.18
N SER A 701 13.04 -47.03 -10.17
CA SER A 701 12.39 -47.60 -11.35
C SER A 701 12.27 -46.53 -12.45
N GLY A 702 13.14 -46.59 -13.45
CA GLY A 702 12.78 -46.20 -14.83
C GLY A 702 13.10 -44.78 -15.32
N ILE A 703 13.85 -43.93 -14.60
CA ILE A 703 14.29 -42.63 -15.16
C ILE A 703 15.80 -42.42 -15.03
N ALA A 704 16.44 -42.01 -16.12
CA ALA A 704 17.85 -41.61 -16.13
C ALA A 704 17.98 -40.08 -15.94
N PRO A 705 19.02 -39.58 -15.27
CA PRO A 705 19.34 -38.15 -15.26
C PRO A 705 19.33 -37.56 -16.68
N GLY A 706 18.67 -36.42 -16.86
CA GLY A 706 18.47 -35.75 -18.14
C GLY A 706 17.15 -36.10 -18.85
N SER A 707 16.38 -37.08 -18.35
CA SER A 707 15.10 -37.51 -18.94
C SER A 707 13.98 -36.50 -18.70
N THR A 708 12.96 -36.54 -19.55
CA THR A 708 11.79 -35.65 -19.46
C THR A 708 10.56 -36.42 -18.97
N LEU A 709 9.98 -35.97 -17.87
CA LEU A 709 8.65 -36.37 -17.41
C LEU A 709 7.61 -35.56 -18.18
N MET A 710 6.80 -36.23 -19.00
CA MET A 710 5.64 -35.62 -19.65
C MET A 710 4.53 -35.33 -18.63
N PRO A 711 3.59 -34.40 -18.89
CA PRO A 711 2.42 -34.20 -18.04
C PRO A 711 1.73 -35.54 -17.74
N THR A 712 1.33 -35.75 -16.48
CA THR A 712 0.73 -36.98 -15.92
C THR A 712 1.67 -38.18 -15.79
N ALA A 713 2.89 -38.12 -16.33
CA ALA A 713 3.87 -39.20 -16.14
C ALA A 713 4.34 -39.27 -14.68
N MET A 714 4.73 -40.47 -14.26
CA MET A 714 5.20 -40.73 -12.90
C MET A 714 6.50 -41.53 -12.89
N VAL A 715 7.28 -41.37 -11.82
CA VAL A 715 8.48 -42.17 -11.55
C VAL A 715 8.53 -42.53 -10.06
N THR A 716 8.92 -43.76 -9.76
CA THR A 716 9.00 -44.27 -8.38
C THR A 716 10.46 -44.46 -7.96
N PHE A 717 10.79 -43.91 -6.80
CA PHE A 717 12.08 -44.05 -6.12
C PHE A 717 11.93 -45.02 -4.96
N SER A 718 12.97 -45.83 -4.72
CA SER A 718 12.96 -46.82 -3.64
C SER A 718 14.19 -46.64 -2.74
N LEU A 719 13.96 -46.58 -1.44
CA LEU A 719 14.98 -46.37 -0.41
C LEU A 719 14.87 -47.42 0.69
N ARG A 720 15.99 -47.67 1.38
CA ARG A 720 16.04 -48.44 2.63
C ARG A 720 16.81 -47.64 3.69
N TYR A 721 16.61 -48.01 4.94
CA TYR A 721 17.35 -47.50 6.10
C TYR A 721 18.09 -48.64 6.79
N ARG A 722 19.34 -48.42 7.17
CA ARG A 722 20.20 -49.35 7.91
C ARG A 722 20.96 -48.58 8.99
N PRO A 723 20.46 -48.52 10.24
CA PRO A 723 21.15 -47.83 11.32
C PRO A 723 22.48 -48.49 11.64
N ILE A 724 23.53 -47.70 11.76
CA ILE A 724 24.85 -48.14 12.24
C ILE A 724 25.12 -47.66 13.67
N ASN A 725 24.33 -46.74 14.19
CA ASN A 725 24.37 -46.28 15.58
C ASN A 725 22.97 -46.40 16.25
N TYR A 726 22.87 -45.95 17.50
CA TYR A 726 21.60 -45.88 18.22
C TYR A 726 21.08 -44.45 18.23
N GLY A 727 19.76 -44.29 18.16
CA GLY A 727 19.09 -42.99 18.20
C GLY A 727 18.35 -42.68 16.91
N ALA A 728 17.76 -41.49 16.85
CA ALA A 728 16.98 -41.05 15.71
C ALA A 728 17.86 -40.42 14.63
N ASP A 729 17.64 -40.85 13.39
CA ASP A 729 18.33 -40.34 12.21
C ASP A 729 17.37 -39.59 11.30
N THR A 730 17.86 -38.52 10.70
CA THR A 730 17.15 -37.74 9.69
C THR A 730 17.98 -37.66 8.43
N GLY A 731 17.37 -37.81 7.27
CA GLY A 731 18.02 -37.71 5.98
C GLY A 731 17.16 -36.99 4.95
N ALA A 732 17.70 -36.83 3.75
CA ALA A 732 16.98 -36.21 2.66
C ALA A 732 17.41 -36.76 1.30
N PHE A 733 16.43 -37.02 0.44
CA PHE A 733 16.61 -37.37 -0.96
C PHE A 733 16.21 -36.19 -1.84
N LEU A 734 17.11 -35.75 -2.71
CA LEU A 734 16.96 -34.55 -3.51
C LEU A 734 16.79 -34.90 -4.99
N ILE A 735 15.88 -34.19 -5.66
CA ILE A 735 15.53 -34.36 -7.07
C ILE A 735 15.62 -32.99 -7.73
N ASN A 736 16.68 -32.77 -8.49
CA ASN A 736 16.87 -31.54 -9.23
C ASN A 736 16.14 -31.65 -10.57
N VAL A 737 15.25 -30.70 -10.86
CA VAL A 737 14.46 -30.68 -12.08
C VAL A 737 14.48 -29.29 -12.73
N THR A 738 14.22 -29.24 -14.04
CA THR A 738 13.92 -28.00 -14.75
C THR A 738 12.42 -27.96 -15.07
N GLN A 739 11.70 -27.04 -14.45
CA GLN A 739 10.28 -26.77 -14.68
C GLN A 739 10.10 -25.30 -15.10
N ASN A 740 9.27 -25.02 -16.11
CA ASN A 740 9.05 -23.65 -16.61
C ASN A 740 10.36 -22.88 -16.89
N SER A 741 11.38 -23.58 -17.44
CA SER A 741 12.72 -23.04 -17.70
C SER A 741 13.54 -22.61 -16.46
N GLN A 742 13.11 -22.99 -15.26
CA GLN A 742 13.81 -22.72 -14.00
C GLN A 742 14.27 -24.05 -13.38
N ALA A 743 15.50 -24.09 -12.88
CA ALA A 743 16.00 -25.23 -12.12
C ALA A 743 15.56 -25.12 -10.66
N VAL A 744 14.94 -26.18 -10.13
CA VAL A 744 14.47 -26.26 -8.75
C VAL A 744 14.79 -27.64 -8.17
N ASP A 745 14.99 -27.68 -6.85
CA ASP A 745 15.22 -28.92 -6.12
C ASP A 745 13.96 -29.34 -5.40
N TYR A 746 13.46 -30.55 -5.63
CA TYR A 746 12.46 -31.16 -4.77
C TYR A 746 13.15 -32.04 -3.73
N LEU A 747 12.63 -32.04 -2.51
CA LEU A 747 13.23 -32.75 -1.38
C LEU A 747 12.21 -33.69 -0.74
N VAL A 748 12.60 -34.95 -0.55
CA VAL A 748 11.88 -35.94 0.26
C VAL A 748 12.63 -36.11 1.57
N THR A 749 11.94 -35.88 2.69
CA THR A 749 12.55 -36.02 4.02
C THR A 749 12.53 -37.48 4.46
N LEU A 750 13.57 -37.94 5.16
CA LEU A 750 13.72 -39.32 5.58
C LEU A 750 13.93 -39.36 7.09
N ARG A 751 13.32 -40.32 7.78
CA ARG A 751 13.49 -40.51 9.24
C ARG A 751 13.59 -41.99 9.58
N GLY A 752 14.39 -42.32 10.56
CA GLY A 752 14.54 -43.68 11.08
C GLY A 752 15.08 -43.64 12.50
N THR A 753 15.02 -44.75 13.23
CA THR A 753 15.63 -44.83 14.56
C THR A 753 16.36 -46.15 14.73
N GLY A 754 17.65 -46.10 15.02
CA GLY A 754 18.46 -47.25 15.38
C GLY A 754 18.23 -47.64 16.84
N ASP A 755 17.91 -48.91 17.08
CA ASP A 755 17.74 -49.46 18.43
C ASP A 755 18.44 -50.82 18.59
N THR A 756 18.61 -51.26 19.82
CA THR A 756 19.13 -52.57 20.23
C THR A 756 18.29 -53.76 19.76
N LEU A 757 16.96 -53.65 19.79
CA LEU A 757 16.04 -54.78 19.52
C LEU A 757 15.12 -54.54 18.33
N GLY A 758 15.12 -53.33 17.76
CA GLY A 758 14.18 -52.96 16.70
C GLY A 758 12.74 -52.90 17.21
N LEU A 759 12.54 -52.51 18.48
CA LEU A 759 11.21 -52.41 19.08
C LEU A 759 10.56 -51.09 18.64
N ASN A 760 9.53 -51.18 17.80
CA ASN A 760 8.78 -50.01 17.36
C ASN A 760 7.50 -49.82 18.18
N VAL A 761 7.16 -48.56 18.46
CA VAL A 761 5.96 -48.16 19.19
C VAL A 761 5.19 -47.15 18.35
N ASP A 762 4.01 -47.54 17.88
CA ASP A 762 3.08 -46.64 17.21
C ASP A 762 2.01 -46.18 18.20
N VAL A 763 1.79 -44.86 18.30
CA VAL A 763 0.77 -44.27 19.17
C VAL A 763 -0.29 -43.59 18.32
N PHE A 764 -1.54 -44.00 18.53
CA PHE A 764 -2.72 -43.43 17.92
C PHE A 764 -3.60 -42.82 19.00
N LYS A 765 -4.30 -41.74 18.67
CA LYS A 765 -5.30 -41.12 19.53
C LYS A 765 -6.66 -41.17 18.85
N GLN A 766 -7.67 -41.63 19.57
CA GLN A 766 -9.07 -41.47 19.17
C GLN A 766 -9.53 -40.09 19.66
N ASP A 767 -10.10 -39.26 18.78
CA ASP A 767 -10.48 -37.90 19.18
C ASP A 767 -11.65 -37.90 20.16
N ALA A 768 -11.60 -37.05 21.20
CA ALA A 768 -12.61 -36.98 22.27
C ALA A 768 -13.96 -36.40 21.81
N LYS A 769 -13.94 -35.61 20.72
CA LYS A 769 -15.11 -35.13 19.99
C LYS A 769 -14.78 -35.26 18.50
N PRO A 770 -15.09 -36.40 17.86
CA PRO A 770 -14.79 -36.58 16.44
C PRO A 770 -15.47 -35.47 15.63
N LYS A 771 -14.70 -34.82 14.77
CA LYS A 771 -15.20 -33.90 13.75
C LYS A 771 -15.09 -34.59 12.40
N ALA A 772 -16.09 -34.46 11.56
CA ALA A 772 -16.10 -35.07 10.24
C ALA A 772 -16.63 -34.11 9.18
N ASP A 773 -15.95 -33.99 8.05
CA ASP A 773 -16.41 -33.26 6.88
C ASP A 773 -16.72 -34.30 5.78
N ILE A 774 -17.95 -34.31 5.28
CA ILE A 774 -18.46 -35.34 4.38
C ILE A 774 -18.93 -34.68 3.10
N LEU A 775 -18.28 -35.03 2.00
CA LEU A 775 -18.69 -34.63 0.66
C LEU A 775 -19.49 -35.76 0.02
N LEU A 776 -20.77 -35.52 -0.24
CA LEU A 776 -21.60 -36.38 -1.06
C LEU A 776 -21.50 -35.92 -2.52
N VAL A 777 -21.12 -36.83 -3.40
CA VAL A 777 -21.13 -36.64 -4.86
C VAL A 777 -22.25 -37.51 -5.39
N ILE A 778 -23.34 -36.89 -5.81
CA ILE A 778 -24.57 -37.60 -6.16
C ILE A 778 -24.77 -37.54 -7.66
N ASP A 779 -24.96 -38.71 -8.24
CA ASP A 779 -25.28 -38.84 -9.64
C ASP A 779 -26.66 -38.25 -9.96
N ASN A 780 -26.66 -37.33 -10.91
CA ASN A 780 -27.82 -36.59 -11.39
C ASN A 780 -28.28 -37.05 -12.79
N SER A 781 -27.87 -38.25 -13.23
CA SER A 781 -28.36 -38.90 -14.44
C SER A 781 -29.84 -39.34 -14.33
N CYS A 782 -30.44 -39.75 -15.46
CA CYS A 782 -31.88 -40.02 -15.54
C CYS A 782 -32.34 -41.28 -14.78
N SER A 783 -31.44 -42.22 -14.52
CA SER A 783 -31.70 -43.48 -13.80
C SER A 783 -31.72 -43.32 -12.27
N MET A 784 -31.34 -42.15 -11.74
CA MET A 784 -31.06 -41.96 -10.32
C MET A 784 -32.25 -41.54 -9.44
N SER A 785 -33.44 -41.32 -10.02
CA SER A 785 -34.61 -40.78 -9.30
C SER A 785 -35.00 -41.58 -8.05
N ASP A 786 -35.17 -42.90 -8.18
CA ASP A 786 -35.54 -43.80 -7.09
C ASP A 786 -34.42 -43.94 -6.06
N LYS A 787 -33.15 -43.89 -6.48
CA LYS A 787 -31.97 -43.98 -5.60
C LYS A 787 -31.78 -42.70 -4.78
N GLN A 788 -31.97 -41.53 -5.39
CA GLN A 788 -31.98 -40.24 -4.67
C GLN A 788 -33.11 -40.20 -3.62
N GLN A 789 -34.30 -40.71 -3.94
CA GLN A 789 -35.42 -40.82 -2.99
C GLN A 789 -35.13 -41.80 -1.85
N ALA A 790 -34.49 -42.94 -2.15
CA ALA A 790 -34.07 -43.91 -1.14
C ALA A 790 -33.00 -43.32 -0.20
N LEU A 791 -32.00 -42.61 -0.74
CA LEU A 791 -31.01 -41.87 0.04
C LEU A 791 -31.66 -40.81 0.95
N ALA A 792 -32.58 -40.01 0.40
CA ALA A 792 -33.32 -39.00 1.16
C ALA A 792 -34.12 -39.60 2.32
N SER A 793 -34.81 -40.72 2.07
CA SER A 793 -35.68 -41.36 3.05
C SER A 793 -34.94 -42.02 4.22
N ASN A 794 -33.63 -42.26 4.08
CA ASN A 794 -32.82 -43.01 5.05
C ASN A 794 -31.75 -42.16 5.77
N PHE A 795 -31.91 -40.83 5.81
CA PHE A 795 -30.99 -39.93 6.52
C PHE A 795 -30.75 -40.33 7.99
N THR A 796 -31.79 -40.75 8.70
CA THR A 796 -31.70 -41.18 10.10
C THR A 796 -30.70 -42.32 10.28
N SER A 797 -30.65 -43.27 9.34
CA SER A 797 -29.72 -44.40 9.37
C SER A 797 -28.29 -43.97 9.07
N PHE A 798 -28.10 -43.03 8.14
CA PHE A 798 -26.80 -42.43 7.81
C PHE A 798 -26.21 -41.69 9.02
N ILE A 799 -27.02 -40.86 9.69
CA ILE A 799 -26.56 -39.98 10.78
C ILE A 799 -26.66 -40.62 12.17
N LYS A 800 -27.27 -41.80 12.30
CA LYS A 800 -27.48 -42.54 13.56
C LYS A 800 -26.23 -42.58 14.41
N TYR A 801 -25.11 -42.90 13.77
CA TYR A 801 -23.81 -42.96 14.42
C TYR A 801 -23.34 -41.59 14.90
N ALA A 802 -23.37 -40.58 14.02
CA ALA A 802 -22.97 -39.22 14.34
C ALA A 802 -23.76 -38.62 15.51
N ASN A 803 -25.07 -38.89 15.59
CA ASN A 803 -25.92 -38.46 16.70
C ASN A 803 -25.57 -39.16 18.01
N THR A 804 -25.30 -40.48 17.96
CA THR A 804 -24.93 -41.27 19.15
C THR A 804 -23.57 -40.83 19.70
N ALA A 805 -22.60 -40.59 18.82
CA ALA A 805 -21.24 -40.19 19.17
C ALA A 805 -21.06 -38.67 19.32
N GLN A 806 -22.13 -37.88 19.17
CA GLN A 806 -22.11 -36.42 19.20
C GLN A 806 -21.05 -35.81 18.26
N VAL A 807 -20.89 -36.38 17.06
CA VAL A 807 -19.93 -35.94 16.03
C VAL A 807 -20.30 -34.52 15.57
N ASP A 808 -19.32 -33.62 15.58
CA ASP A 808 -19.46 -32.30 14.98
C ASP A 808 -19.21 -32.40 13.48
N TYR A 809 -20.25 -32.70 12.71
CA TYR A 809 -20.13 -32.95 11.27
C TYR A 809 -20.41 -31.72 10.38
N GLN A 810 -19.86 -31.75 9.17
CA GLN A 810 -20.24 -30.88 8.06
C GLN A 810 -20.57 -31.74 6.85
N ILE A 811 -21.75 -31.58 6.25
CA ILE A 811 -22.14 -32.31 5.03
C ILE A 811 -22.30 -31.32 3.89
N GLY A 812 -21.53 -31.51 2.83
CA GLY A 812 -21.65 -30.83 1.56
C GLY A 812 -22.14 -31.79 0.49
N VAL A 813 -22.88 -31.29 -0.49
CA VAL A 813 -23.38 -32.09 -1.63
C VAL A 813 -23.00 -31.40 -2.94
N THR A 814 -22.49 -32.16 -3.89
CA THR A 814 -22.28 -31.79 -5.31
C THR A 814 -22.78 -32.93 -6.20
N THR A 815 -22.80 -32.71 -7.51
CA THR A 815 -23.19 -33.73 -8.50
C THR A 815 -21.98 -34.39 -9.16
N THR A 816 -22.23 -35.42 -9.97
CA THR A 816 -21.25 -36.04 -10.89
C THR A 816 -20.96 -35.19 -12.13
N ASP A 817 -21.62 -34.04 -12.27
CA ASP A 817 -21.58 -33.18 -13.45
C ASP A 817 -20.46 -32.12 -13.36
N MET A 818 -19.56 -32.12 -14.35
CA MET A 818 -18.46 -31.17 -14.46
C MET A 818 -18.78 -29.93 -15.29
N ASP A 819 -19.96 -29.87 -15.94
CA ASP A 819 -20.41 -28.75 -16.76
C ASP A 819 -21.32 -27.80 -15.99
N VAL A 820 -22.11 -28.31 -15.03
CA VAL A 820 -23.07 -27.52 -14.24
C VAL A 820 -22.51 -27.16 -12.86
N GLU A 821 -22.49 -28.09 -11.91
CA GLU A 821 -21.99 -27.82 -10.56
C GLU A 821 -20.46 -27.75 -10.53
N ALA A 822 -19.77 -28.62 -11.29
CA ALA A 822 -18.31 -28.65 -11.40
C ALA A 822 -17.58 -28.67 -10.04
N GLY A 823 -18.15 -29.37 -9.05
CA GLY A 823 -17.64 -29.45 -7.68
C GLY A 823 -18.11 -28.33 -6.74
N ARG A 824 -18.96 -27.39 -7.17
CA ARG A 824 -19.55 -26.39 -6.26
C ARG A 824 -20.59 -27.04 -5.36
N LEU A 825 -20.54 -26.74 -4.06
CA LEU A 825 -21.56 -27.20 -3.11
C LEU A 825 -22.92 -26.57 -3.42
N ILE A 826 -23.93 -27.42 -3.58
CA ILE A 826 -25.27 -27.01 -3.97
C ILE A 826 -26.02 -26.31 -2.81
N SER A 827 -26.82 -25.31 -3.17
CA SER A 827 -27.75 -24.61 -2.28
C SER A 827 -28.98 -24.19 -3.08
N GLY A 828 -30.17 -24.20 -2.46
CA GLY A 828 -31.43 -23.91 -3.16
C GLY A 828 -32.53 -23.49 -2.19
N THR A 829 -33.72 -23.15 -2.70
CA THR A 829 -34.82 -22.56 -1.91
C THR A 829 -35.27 -23.45 -0.73
N GLY A 830 -35.16 -24.78 -0.84
CA GLY A 830 -35.48 -25.73 0.25
C GLY A 830 -34.29 -26.12 1.14
N HIS A 831 -33.07 -25.71 0.78
CA HIS A 831 -31.83 -26.02 1.51
C HIS A 831 -30.79 -24.90 1.26
N PRO A 832 -31.04 -23.67 1.76
CA PRO A 832 -30.21 -22.50 1.42
C PRO A 832 -28.77 -22.62 1.93
N GLU A 833 -28.52 -23.45 2.94
CA GLU A 833 -27.18 -23.72 3.45
C GLU A 833 -26.38 -24.58 2.49
N LYS A 834 -25.18 -24.14 2.09
CA LYS A 834 -24.23 -24.98 1.35
C LYS A 834 -23.69 -26.15 2.17
N ILE A 835 -23.56 -25.96 3.49
CA ILE A 835 -22.98 -26.92 4.43
C ILE A 835 -24.01 -27.20 5.54
N LEU A 836 -24.40 -28.46 5.69
CA LEU A 836 -25.28 -28.90 6.77
C LEU A 836 -24.45 -29.29 8.00
N LYS A 837 -24.90 -28.89 9.19
CA LYS A 837 -24.24 -29.11 10.48
C LYS A 837 -25.24 -29.74 11.47
N PRO A 838 -24.81 -30.36 12.58
CA PRO A 838 -25.71 -30.82 13.63
C PRO A 838 -26.65 -29.73 14.15
N THR A 839 -26.19 -28.48 14.14
CA THR A 839 -26.95 -27.30 14.61
C THR A 839 -27.84 -26.69 13.52
N THR A 840 -27.84 -27.23 12.29
CA THR A 840 -28.72 -26.74 11.24
C THR A 840 -30.16 -27.01 11.63
N VAL A 841 -30.98 -25.95 11.73
CA VAL A 841 -32.41 -26.09 12.01
C VAL A 841 -33.06 -26.95 10.94
N ASP A 842 -33.79 -27.99 11.36
CA ASP A 842 -34.47 -28.93 10.47
C ASP A 842 -33.53 -29.64 9.48
N VAL A 843 -32.38 -30.09 10.00
CA VAL A 843 -31.31 -30.72 9.20
C VAL A 843 -31.78 -31.92 8.39
N GLU A 844 -32.74 -32.72 8.88
CA GLU A 844 -33.25 -33.89 8.18
C GLU A 844 -34.03 -33.50 6.91
N ASN A 845 -34.96 -32.55 7.00
CA ASN A 845 -35.71 -32.11 5.82
C ASN A 845 -34.80 -31.36 4.83
N LYS A 846 -33.82 -30.61 5.33
CA LYS A 846 -32.82 -29.95 4.47
C LYS A 846 -31.92 -30.95 3.75
N PHE A 847 -31.51 -32.02 4.43
CA PHE A 847 -30.77 -33.10 3.80
C PHE A 847 -31.60 -33.78 2.72
N LYS A 848 -32.86 -34.16 3.05
CA LYS A 848 -33.81 -34.74 2.08
C LYS A 848 -33.96 -33.89 0.84
N ALA A 849 -34.12 -32.58 1.00
CA ALA A 849 -34.23 -31.67 -0.14
C ALA A 849 -32.90 -31.58 -0.91
N LYS A 850 -31.75 -31.57 -0.22
CA LYS A 850 -30.43 -31.38 -0.82
C LYS A 850 -29.95 -32.58 -1.63
N VAL A 851 -30.21 -33.82 -1.20
CA VAL A 851 -29.74 -35.02 -1.93
C VAL A 851 -30.59 -35.38 -3.15
N ASN A 852 -31.77 -34.78 -3.28
CA ASN A 852 -32.59 -34.84 -4.49
C ASN A 852 -32.09 -33.78 -5.50
N VAL A 853 -30.90 -34.01 -6.04
CA VAL A 853 -30.19 -33.10 -6.94
C VAL A 853 -30.84 -32.98 -8.33
N GLY A 854 -31.79 -33.85 -8.63
CA GLY A 854 -32.47 -33.91 -9.93
C GLY A 854 -31.82 -34.93 -10.86
N THR A 855 -32.43 -35.12 -12.03
CA THR A 855 -32.11 -36.23 -12.97
C THR A 855 -31.86 -35.74 -14.40
N ASN A 856 -31.45 -34.47 -14.56
CA ASN A 856 -31.21 -33.82 -15.85
C ASN A 856 -29.70 -33.61 -16.13
N GLY A 857 -28.83 -34.26 -15.38
CA GLY A 857 -27.39 -34.14 -15.48
C GLY A 857 -26.80 -34.84 -16.70
N SER A 858 -25.50 -34.67 -16.88
CA SER A 858 -24.71 -35.29 -17.93
C SER A 858 -24.77 -36.82 -17.89
N ALA A 859 -24.75 -37.45 -19.08
CA ALA A 859 -24.56 -38.90 -19.26
C ALA A 859 -23.07 -39.30 -19.25
N THR A 860 -22.22 -38.46 -18.67
CA THR A 860 -20.81 -38.76 -18.41
C THR A 860 -20.59 -38.60 -16.92
N GLU A 861 -20.76 -39.68 -16.17
CA GLU A 861 -20.81 -39.69 -14.72
C GLU A 861 -19.38 -39.66 -14.15
N MET A 862 -18.98 -38.52 -13.59
CA MET A 862 -17.66 -38.33 -13.00
C MET A 862 -17.77 -38.21 -11.49
N GLY A 863 -17.39 -39.21 -10.72
CA GLY A 863 -17.38 -39.14 -9.25
C GLY A 863 -16.09 -38.53 -8.69
N LEU A 864 -14.95 -38.79 -9.32
CA LEU A 864 -13.64 -38.37 -8.83
C LEU A 864 -13.29 -36.91 -9.15
N ALA A 865 -13.62 -36.44 -10.36
CA ALA A 865 -13.32 -35.08 -10.81
C ALA A 865 -14.02 -33.98 -9.97
N PRO A 866 -15.35 -33.99 -9.79
CA PRO A 866 -16.03 -32.98 -8.97
C PRO A 866 -15.68 -33.11 -7.50
N ALA A 867 -15.37 -34.32 -6.99
CA ALA A 867 -14.86 -34.50 -5.63
C ALA A 867 -13.55 -33.72 -5.42
N ALA A 868 -12.58 -33.90 -6.31
CA ALA A 868 -11.30 -33.21 -6.24
C ALA A 868 -11.46 -31.70 -6.41
N ALA A 869 -12.29 -31.26 -7.37
CA ALA A 869 -12.57 -29.84 -7.59
C ALA A 869 -13.21 -29.20 -6.35
N ALA A 870 -14.17 -29.87 -5.71
CA ALA A 870 -14.88 -29.36 -4.55
C ALA A 870 -13.96 -29.09 -3.35
N LEU A 871 -12.89 -29.88 -3.23
CA LEU A 871 -12.01 -29.96 -2.07
C LEU A 871 -10.67 -29.24 -2.26
N THR A 872 -10.39 -28.72 -3.46
CA THR A 872 -9.14 -28.04 -3.79
C THR A 872 -9.37 -26.59 -4.23
N ALA A 873 -8.31 -25.80 -4.26
CA ALA A 873 -8.37 -24.42 -4.76
C ALA A 873 -8.66 -24.42 -6.27
N PRO A 874 -9.49 -23.50 -6.79
CA PRO A 874 -10.00 -22.32 -6.08
C PRO A 874 -11.27 -22.58 -5.25
N LEU A 875 -12.08 -23.61 -5.55
CA LEU A 875 -13.43 -23.74 -4.98
C LEU A 875 -13.43 -23.85 -3.46
N ILE A 876 -12.49 -24.60 -2.88
CA ILE A 876 -12.41 -24.75 -1.41
C ILE A 876 -12.10 -23.44 -0.69
N THR A 877 -11.51 -22.47 -1.40
CA THR A 877 -11.23 -21.12 -0.89
C THR A 877 -12.26 -20.08 -1.30
N THR A 878 -13.18 -20.41 -2.21
CA THR A 878 -14.22 -19.52 -2.73
C THR A 878 -15.62 -20.08 -2.46
N ASP A 879 -16.22 -20.79 -3.41
CA ASP A 879 -17.61 -21.23 -3.39
C ASP A 879 -17.91 -22.24 -2.27
N ASN A 880 -16.92 -23.03 -1.89
CA ASN A 880 -16.99 -24.06 -0.87
C ASN A 880 -16.23 -23.65 0.40
N ALA A 881 -15.92 -22.35 0.54
CA ALA A 881 -15.20 -21.82 1.69
C ALA A 881 -15.87 -22.21 3.02
N GLY A 882 -15.05 -22.69 3.95
CA GLY A 882 -15.49 -23.13 5.27
C GLY A 882 -15.96 -24.58 5.35
N PHE A 883 -15.95 -25.33 4.25
CA PHE A 883 -16.35 -26.74 4.25
C PHE A 883 -15.34 -27.66 4.94
N ILE A 884 -14.04 -27.48 4.69
CA ILE A 884 -13.00 -28.34 5.26
C ILE A 884 -12.37 -27.75 6.51
N ARG A 885 -12.29 -28.56 7.56
CA ARG A 885 -11.62 -28.28 8.83
C ARG A 885 -10.37 -29.13 8.95
N GLN A 886 -9.27 -28.51 9.36
CA GLN A 886 -7.96 -29.17 9.46
C GLN A 886 -7.92 -30.29 10.51
N ASP A 887 -8.77 -30.22 11.54
CA ASP A 887 -8.87 -31.19 12.64
C ASP A 887 -10.03 -32.19 12.50
N ALA A 888 -10.78 -32.16 11.39
CA ALA A 888 -11.83 -33.14 11.10
C ALA A 888 -11.35 -34.29 10.20
N VAL A 889 -11.90 -35.49 10.31
CA VAL A 889 -11.76 -36.48 9.23
C VAL A 889 -12.51 -36.01 7.99
N LEU A 890 -12.07 -36.41 6.81
CA LEU A 890 -12.72 -36.12 5.55
C LEU A 890 -13.20 -37.41 4.90
N ALA A 891 -14.47 -37.48 4.55
CA ALA A 891 -15.04 -38.59 3.80
C ALA A 891 -15.64 -38.08 2.49
N VAL A 892 -15.24 -38.67 1.37
CA VAL A 892 -15.97 -38.54 0.11
C VAL A 892 -16.87 -39.75 -0.02
N VAL A 893 -18.13 -39.54 -0.36
CA VAL A 893 -19.13 -40.59 -0.59
C VAL A 893 -19.75 -40.34 -1.95
N VAL A 894 -19.42 -41.18 -2.92
CA VAL A 894 -20.02 -41.13 -4.26
C VAL A 894 -21.24 -42.04 -4.30
N VAL A 895 -22.35 -41.57 -4.87
CA VAL A 895 -23.58 -42.35 -5.07
C VAL A 895 -23.92 -42.31 -6.55
N SER A 896 -23.68 -43.41 -7.26
CA SER A 896 -23.87 -43.51 -8.72
C SER A 896 -24.13 -44.95 -9.15
N ASP A 897 -25.03 -45.15 -10.11
CA ASP A 897 -25.27 -46.44 -10.76
C ASP A 897 -24.41 -46.66 -12.02
N ALA A 898 -23.47 -45.74 -12.30
CA ALA A 898 -22.56 -45.76 -13.44
C ALA A 898 -21.07 -45.87 -13.05
N PRO A 899 -20.18 -46.35 -13.95
CA PRO A 899 -18.72 -46.27 -13.78
C PRO A 899 -18.17 -44.83 -13.72
N ASP A 900 -17.09 -44.57 -12.98
CA ASP A 900 -16.41 -43.27 -13.03
C ASP A 900 -15.77 -43.00 -14.41
N GLN A 901 -16.18 -41.93 -15.07
CA GLN A 901 -15.63 -41.49 -16.36
C GLN A 901 -14.72 -40.26 -16.24
N SER A 902 -14.17 -40.01 -15.04
CA SER A 902 -13.29 -38.86 -14.82
C SER A 902 -12.01 -38.95 -15.69
N PRO A 903 -11.59 -37.85 -16.36
CA PRO A 903 -10.59 -37.91 -17.43
C PRO A 903 -9.17 -38.28 -16.99
N GLN A 904 -8.78 -37.93 -15.76
CA GLN A 904 -7.45 -38.25 -15.22
C GLN A 904 -7.41 -39.65 -14.58
N PRO A 905 -6.21 -40.24 -14.39
CA PRO A 905 -6.06 -41.49 -13.63
C PRO A 905 -6.57 -41.35 -12.20
N VAL A 906 -7.07 -42.44 -11.61
CA VAL A 906 -7.61 -42.43 -10.22
C VAL A 906 -6.57 -41.92 -9.20
N ALA A 907 -5.31 -42.31 -9.36
CA ALA A 907 -4.21 -41.86 -8.50
C ALA A 907 -4.01 -40.34 -8.50
N TYR A 908 -4.31 -39.65 -9.62
CA TYR A 908 -4.27 -38.18 -9.68
C TYR A 908 -5.29 -37.58 -8.71
N TYR A 909 -6.54 -38.02 -8.79
CA TYR A 909 -7.61 -37.51 -7.92
C TYR A 909 -7.38 -37.89 -6.47
N LEU A 910 -6.97 -39.13 -6.20
CA LEU A 910 -6.64 -39.57 -4.84
C LEU A 910 -5.52 -38.74 -4.22
N ASN A 911 -4.46 -38.41 -4.96
CA ASN A 911 -3.40 -37.55 -4.43
C ASN A 911 -3.90 -36.16 -4.07
N GLN A 912 -4.73 -35.55 -4.93
CA GLN A 912 -5.36 -34.27 -4.61
C GLN A 912 -6.18 -34.38 -3.32
N LEU A 913 -7.03 -35.40 -3.22
CA LEU A 913 -7.95 -35.62 -2.11
C LEU A 913 -7.24 -35.98 -0.79
N ILE A 914 -6.22 -36.84 -0.82
CA ILE A 914 -5.40 -37.21 0.34
C ILE A 914 -4.62 -35.98 0.84
N ASN A 915 -4.08 -35.17 -0.07
CA ASN A 915 -3.31 -33.98 0.30
C ASN A 915 -4.16 -32.86 0.90
N VAL A 916 -5.50 -32.88 0.77
CA VAL A 916 -6.40 -31.94 1.48
C VAL A 916 -6.18 -31.97 3.00
N LYS A 917 -5.89 -33.16 3.55
CA LYS A 917 -5.58 -33.37 4.97
C LYS A 917 -4.08 -33.36 5.29
N GLY A 918 -3.24 -33.38 4.25
CA GLY A 918 -1.80 -33.60 4.32
C GLY A 918 -1.42 -35.09 4.37
N ALA A 919 -0.31 -35.46 3.73
CA ALA A 919 0.13 -36.86 3.60
C ALA A 919 0.32 -37.57 4.97
N GLN A 920 0.76 -36.84 6.00
CA GLN A 920 0.90 -37.32 7.39
C GLN A 920 -0.43 -37.73 8.04
N ARG A 921 -1.54 -37.30 7.45
CA ARG A 921 -2.90 -37.53 7.94
C ARG A 921 -3.73 -38.27 6.89
N ALA A 922 -3.09 -39.06 6.02
CA ALA A 922 -3.79 -39.88 5.03
C ALA A 922 -4.85 -40.80 5.67
N SER A 923 -4.64 -41.24 6.92
CA SER A 923 -5.63 -41.98 7.72
C SER A 923 -6.84 -41.17 8.19
N GLN A 924 -6.90 -39.86 7.89
CA GLN A 924 -8.04 -38.99 8.12
C GLN A 924 -8.86 -38.75 6.83
N PHE A 925 -8.58 -39.46 5.74
CA PHE A 925 -9.33 -39.38 4.49
C PHE A 925 -9.87 -40.75 4.06
N THR A 926 -11.16 -40.83 3.72
CA THR A 926 -11.75 -42.02 3.09
C THR A 926 -12.54 -41.68 1.83
N PHE A 927 -12.45 -42.54 0.82
CA PHE A 927 -13.26 -42.46 -0.40
C PHE A 927 -14.20 -43.66 -0.45
N ASN A 928 -15.49 -43.39 -0.34
CA ASN A 928 -16.56 -44.38 -0.25
C ASN A 928 -17.43 -44.32 -1.50
N VAL A 929 -18.05 -45.45 -1.84
CA VAL A 929 -18.99 -45.51 -2.96
C VAL A 929 -20.21 -46.35 -2.60
N ILE A 930 -21.39 -45.84 -2.95
CA ILE A 930 -22.63 -46.61 -3.07
C ILE A 930 -22.88 -46.74 -4.57
N GLY A 931 -22.59 -47.92 -5.14
CA GLY A 931 -22.63 -48.12 -6.58
C GLY A 931 -22.94 -49.56 -6.97
N GLY A 932 -22.85 -49.88 -8.27
CA GLY A 932 -23.08 -51.23 -8.77
C GLY A 932 -21.92 -52.17 -8.41
N THR A 933 -22.11 -53.03 -7.42
CA THR A 933 -21.07 -53.94 -6.90
C THR A 933 -21.23 -55.38 -7.35
N LEU A 934 -22.42 -55.77 -7.80
CA LEU A 934 -22.72 -57.12 -8.24
C LEU A 934 -22.28 -57.34 -9.70
N SER A 935 -21.96 -58.60 -10.03
CA SER A 935 -21.60 -59.03 -11.38
C SER A 935 -22.79 -59.06 -12.35
N THR A 936 -24.02 -58.92 -11.86
CA THR A 936 -25.25 -58.81 -12.63
C THR A 936 -26.25 -57.95 -11.86
N SER A 937 -26.92 -57.01 -12.54
CA SER A 937 -27.93 -56.16 -11.89
C SER A 937 -29.12 -56.98 -11.36
N PRO A 938 -29.59 -56.76 -10.12
CA PRO A 938 -30.76 -57.42 -9.55
C PRO A 938 -32.06 -57.14 -10.33
N SER A 939 -33.01 -58.08 -10.29
CA SER A 939 -34.33 -57.89 -10.90
C SER A 939 -35.05 -56.65 -10.30
N GLY A 940 -35.47 -55.72 -11.15
CA GLY A 940 -36.13 -54.48 -10.75
C GLY A 940 -35.17 -53.29 -10.50
N CYS A 941 -33.86 -53.48 -10.72
CA CYS A 941 -32.86 -52.41 -10.69
C CYS A 941 -31.93 -52.52 -11.91
N THR A 942 -31.41 -51.40 -12.41
CA THR A 942 -30.51 -51.35 -13.58
C THR A 942 -29.28 -50.52 -13.25
N TYR A 943 -28.10 -50.99 -13.67
CA TYR A 943 -26.88 -50.18 -13.71
C TYR A 943 -26.75 -49.49 -15.07
N ASP A 944 -26.20 -48.28 -15.08
CA ASP A 944 -25.81 -47.62 -16.33
C ASP A 944 -24.38 -48.03 -16.70
N GLY A 945 -24.27 -49.16 -17.40
CA GLY A 945 -22.99 -49.78 -17.76
C GLY A 945 -22.96 -51.28 -17.51
N SER A 946 -21.83 -51.91 -17.84
CA SER A 946 -21.67 -53.35 -17.57
C SER A 946 -21.42 -53.59 -16.07
N PRO A 947 -22.16 -54.50 -15.41
CA PRO A 947 -21.94 -54.81 -13.99
C PRO A 947 -20.47 -55.19 -13.71
N GLY A 948 -19.85 -54.55 -12.72
CA GLY A 948 -18.44 -54.78 -12.37
C GLY A 948 -17.41 -54.20 -13.35
N SER A 949 -17.82 -53.37 -14.32
CA SER A 949 -16.91 -52.79 -15.33
C SER A 949 -16.13 -51.56 -14.87
N ASP A 950 -16.38 -51.04 -13.67
CA ASP A 950 -15.60 -49.93 -13.12
C ASP A 950 -14.44 -50.42 -12.24
N PRO A 951 -13.18 -50.40 -12.72
CA PRO A 951 -12.03 -50.64 -11.86
C PRO A 951 -11.69 -49.43 -10.98
N ARG A 952 -12.25 -48.25 -11.23
CA ARG A 952 -11.80 -46.97 -10.67
C ARG A 952 -12.34 -46.71 -9.27
N TYR A 953 -13.65 -46.82 -9.03
CA TYR A 953 -14.17 -46.71 -7.66
C TYR A 953 -13.63 -47.79 -6.72
N PRO A 954 -13.57 -49.09 -7.09
CA PRO A 954 -12.96 -50.10 -6.23
C PRO A 954 -11.48 -49.81 -5.93
N PHE A 955 -10.73 -49.29 -6.90
CA PHE A 955 -9.35 -48.86 -6.67
C PHE A 955 -9.30 -47.69 -5.67
N ALA A 956 -10.10 -46.64 -5.87
CA ALA A 956 -10.18 -45.49 -4.95
C ALA A 956 -10.56 -45.89 -3.51
N VAL A 957 -11.56 -46.75 -3.38
CA VAL A 957 -12.01 -47.32 -2.10
C VAL A 957 -10.88 -48.09 -1.43
N THR A 958 -10.19 -48.97 -2.17
CA THR A 958 -9.10 -49.78 -1.64
C THR A 958 -7.91 -48.92 -1.19
N GLN A 959 -7.55 -47.89 -1.97
CA GLN A 959 -6.42 -47.02 -1.65
C GLN A 959 -6.67 -46.10 -0.45
N THR A 960 -7.93 -45.86 -0.09
CA THR A 960 -8.32 -44.90 0.97
C THR A 960 -9.02 -45.56 2.15
N ASN A 961 -9.10 -46.90 2.15
CA ASN A 961 -9.82 -47.67 3.16
C ASN A 961 -11.28 -47.21 3.37
N GLY A 962 -11.92 -46.78 2.28
CA GLY A 962 -13.34 -46.49 2.29
C GLY A 962 -14.18 -47.76 2.20
N VAL A 963 -15.50 -47.57 2.15
CA VAL A 963 -16.49 -48.64 2.03
C VAL A 963 -17.11 -48.59 0.63
N LYS A 964 -17.32 -49.78 0.07
CA LYS A 964 -18.10 -49.97 -1.16
C LYS A 964 -19.39 -50.72 -0.82
N GLU A 965 -20.54 -50.10 -1.05
CA GLU A 965 -21.88 -50.64 -0.82
C GLU A 965 -22.68 -50.76 -2.11
N GLU A 966 -23.67 -51.66 -2.10
CA GLU A 966 -24.52 -51.94 -3.26
C GLU A 966 -25.66 -50.93 -3.39
N ILE A 967 -25.74 -50.25 -4.54
CA ILE A 967 -26.77 -49.24 -4.83
C ILE A 967 -28.17 -49.84 -5.05
N CYS A 968 -28.27 -51.06 -5.58
CA CYS A 968 -29.54 -51.78 -5.76
C CYS A 968 -29.99 -52.55 -4.50
N THR A 969 -29.52 -52.17 -3.32
CA THR A 969 -29.87 -52.83 -2.06
C THR A 969 -31.36 -52.64 -1.72
N PRO A 970 -32.07 -53.70 -1.26
CA PRO A 970 -33.41 -53.54 -0.70
C PRO A 970 -33.39 -52.90 0.71
N ASP A 971 -32.23 -52.83 1.37
CA ASP A 971 -32.06 -52.29 2.72
C ASP A 971 -31.05 -51.12 2.72
N TRP A 972 -31.52 -49.97 2.25
CA TRP A 972 -30.75 -48.72 2.25
C TRP A 972 -30.36 -48.26 3.66
N SER A 973 -31.13 -48.62 4.68
CA SER A 973 -30.83 -48.30 6.06
C SER A 973 -29.53 -48.97 6.52
N LYS A 974 -29.35 -50.26 6.25
CA LYS A 974 -28.12 -50.99 6.60
C LYS A 974 -26.91 -50.45 5.83
N THR A 975 -27.05 -50.21 4.53
CA THR A 975 -25.97 -49.65 3.70
C THR A 975 -25.53 -48.27 4.19
N LEU A 976 -26.47 -47.37 4.47
CA LEU A 976 -26.12 -46.03 4.99
C LEU A 976 -25.58 -46.07 6.41
N GLU A 977 -25.98 -47.02 7.24
CA GLU A 977 -25.34 -47.22 8.55
C GLU A 977 -23.86 -47.61 8.41
N GLN A 978 -23.50 -48.45 7.44
CA GLN A 978 -22.09 -48.83 7.19
C GLN A 978 -21.26 -47.69 6.63
N VAL A 979 -21.78 -46.97 5.63
CA VAL A 979 -21.10 -45.79 5.08
C VAL A 979 -20.95 -44.71 6.15
N GLY A 980 -21.98 -44.48 6.97
CA GLY A 980 -21.93 -43.53 8.08
C GLY A 980 -20.83 -43.86 9.10
N LYS A 981 -20.69 -45.13 9.50
CA LYS A 981 -19.62 -45.55 10.43
C LYS A 981 -18.21 -45.18 9.95
N ASN A 982 -17.93 -45.39 8.66
CA ASN A 982 -16.65 -45.02 8.07
C ASN A 982 -16.52 -43.49 7.88
N ALA A 983 -17.56 -42.85 7.36
CA ALA A 983 -17.54 -41.43 7.01
C ALA A 983 -17.45 -40.48 8.22
N PHE A 984 -17.93 -40.91 9.39
CA PHE A 984 -17.88 -40.13 10.63
C PHE A 984 -16.67 -40.44 11.54
N GLY A 985 -15.68 -41.19 11.04
CA GLY A 985 -14.31 -41.12 11.58
C GLY A 985 -13.93 -42.03 12.74
N TYR A 986 -14.62 -43.16 12.97
CA TYR A 986 -14.11 -44.15 13.93
C TYR A 986 -12.98 -44.97 13.30
N ARG A 987 -11.75 -44.82 13.83
CA ARG A 987 -10.62 -45.62 13.39
C ARG A 987 -10.80 -47.05 13.93
N THR A 988 -11.20 -47.97 13.05
CA THR A 988 -11.19 -49.41 13.35
C THR A 988 -9.87 -50.05 12.94
N ASN A 989 -9.15 -49.46 12.00
CA ASN A 989 -7.90 -49.99 11.45
C ASN A 989 -6.75 -49.03 11.78
N PHE A 990 -5.68 -49.56 12.37
CA PHE A 990 -4.52 -48.81 12.85
C PHE A 990 -3.27 -49.33 12.13
N PHE A 991 -2.84 -48.60 11.10
CA PHE A 991 -1.71 -48.95 10.24
C PHE A 991 -0.39 -48.79 10.97
N LEU A 992 0.42 -49.84 10.95
CA LEU A 992 1.70 -49.87 11.61
C LEU A 992 2.75 -49.16 10.75
N THR A 993 3.63 -48.40 11.40
CA THR A 993 4.72 -47.70 10.71
C THR A 993 5.59 -48.70 9.96
N SER A 994 5.98 -49.83 10.57
CA SER A 994 6.89 -50.84 10.02
C SER A 994 6.28 -52.24 10.04
N ASN A 995 6.86 -53.20 9.30
CA ASN A 995 6.39 -54.58 9.27
C ASN A 995 6.80 -55.35 10.54
N PRO A 996 5.85 -55.86 11.35
CA PRO A 996 6.15 -56.68 12.51
C PRO A 996 6.89 -57.97 12.15
N ASP A 997 7.91 -58.30 12.94
CA ASP A 997 8.51 -59.63 13.00
C ASP A 997 7.65 -60.52 13.90
N LEU A 998 6.96 -61.47 13.30
CA LEU A 998 6.15 -62.46 14.00
C LEU A 998 6.88 -63.81 14.18
N SER A 999 8.17 -63.88 13.82
CA SER A 999 8.99 -65.07 13.99
C SER A 999 9.47 -65.25 15.43
N GLY A 1000 9.91 -66.46 15.78
CA GLY A 1000 10.54 -66.73 17.08
C GLY A 1000 9.67 -66.48 18.31
N GLY A 1001 8.34 -66.42 18.16
CA GLY A 1001 7.41 -66.14 19.26
C GLY A 1001 7.21 -64.67 19.60
N LYS A 1002 7.72 -63.74 18.78
CA LYS A 1002 7.46 -62.31 18.90
C LYS A 1002 5.99 -62.01 18.58
N VAL A 1003 5.38 -61.12 19.36
CA VAL A 1003 3.95 -60.77 19.26
C VAL A 1003 3.76 -59.26 19.14
N ILE A 1004 2.63 -58.85 18.58
CA ILE A 1004 2.15 -57.46 18.61
C ILE A 1004 1.40 -57.25 19.93
N SER A 1005 1.77 -56.21 20.68
CA SER A 1005 1.09 -55.80 21.91
C SER A 1005 0.26 -54.56 21.64
N VAL A 1006 -1.02 -54.60 21.99
CA VAL A 1006 -1.98 -53.50 21.80
C VAL A 1006 -2.44 -53.03 23.17
N GLU A 1007 -2.26 -51.75 23.47
CA GLU A 1007 -2.69 -51.10 24.71
C GLU A 1007 -3.71 -50.00 24.38
N VAL A 1008 -4.85 -49.96 25.08
CA VAL A 1008 -5.81 -48.85 25.04
C VAL A 1008 -5.82 -48.18 26.43
N ASP A 1009 -5.52 -46.89 26.48
CA ASP A 1009 -5.39 -46.10 27.71
C ASP A 1009 -4.47 -46.74 28.76
N GLY A 1010 -3.36 -47.30 28.28
CA GLY A 1010 -2.34 -47.97 29.10
C GLY A 1010 -2.73 -49.37 29.58
N LYS A 1011 -3.86 -49.93 29.14
CA LYS A 1011 -4.27 -51.31 29.43
C LYS A 1011 -4.08 -52.20 28.22
N VAL A 1012 -3.37 -53.31 28.39
CA VAL A 1012 -3.20 -54.31 27.33
C VAL A 1012 -4.55 -54.92 26.97
N VAL A 1013 -4.87 -54.90 25.67
CA VAL A 1013 -6.09 -55.48 25.10
C VAL A 1013 -5.73 -56.82 24.45
N PRO A 1014 -6.30 -57.95 24.91
CA PRO A 1014 -6.03 -59.25 24.31
C PRO A 1014 -6.62 -59.34 22.89
N THR A 1015 -6.06 -60.22 22.07
CA THR A 1015 -6.56 -60.52 20.72
C THR A 1015 -7.94 -61.16 20.73
N ASP A 1016 -8.23 -61.97 21.76
CA ASP A 1016 -9.48 -62.72 21.92
C ASP A 1016 -10.29 -62.17 23.11
N ASP A 1017 -11.62 -62.12 22.96
CA ASP A 1017 -12.51 -61.73 24.05
C ASP A 1017 -12.45 -62.77 25.19
N PRO A 1018 -12.18 -62.37 26.45
CA PRO A 1018 -12.09 -63.28 27.59
C PRO A 1018 -13.37 -64.11 27.86
N ASN A 1019 -14.52 -63.67 27.36
CA ASN A 1019 -15.83 -64.30 27.49
C ASN A 1019 -16.21 -65.16 26.26
N GLY A 1020 -15.30 -65.31 25.29
CA GLY A 1020 -15.50 -66.17 24.11
C GLY A 1020 -16.38 -65.56 23.02
N LEU A 1021 -16.56 -64.24 23.00
CA LEU A 1021 -17.40 -63.52 22.03
C LEU A 1021 -16.74 -63.26 20.67
N GLY A 1022 -15.49 -63.70 20.46
CA GLY A 1022 -14.76 -63.58 19.20
C GLY A 1022 -13.42 -62.86 19.36
N LYS A 1023 -12.88 -62.35 18.24
CA LYS A 1023 -11.66 -61.53 18.23
C LYS A 1023 -12.01 -60.10 18.65
N ILE A 1024 -11.13 -59.47 19.44
CA ILE A 1024 -11.23 -58.03 19.75
C ILE A 1024 -10.51 -57.22 18.68
N TRP A 1025 -9.31 -57.66 18.30
CA TRP A 1025 -8.54 -57.10 17.20
C TRP A 1025 -7.78 -58.20 16.46
N THR A 1026 -7.37 -57.91 15.23
CA THR A 1026 -6.55 -58.79 14.38
C THR A 1026 -5.45 -57.98 13.70
N TYR A 1027 -4.33 -58.62 13.36
CA TYR A 1027 -3.32 -58.01 12.51
C TYR A 1027 -3.48 -58.52 11.07
N ASP A 1028 -3.64 -57.60 10.13
CA ASP A 1028 -3.68 -57.88 8.70
C ASP A 1028 -2.33 -57.57 8.07
N ALA A 1029 -1.64 -58.62 7.61
CA ALA A 1029 -0.32 -58.51 6.99
C ALA A 1029 -0.36 -57.87 5.60
N ALA A 1030 -1.48 -57.94 4.87
CA ALA A 1030 -1.59 -57.37 3.52
C ALA A 1030 -1.65 -55.84 3.57
N SER A 1031 -2.35 -55.30 4.56
CA SER A 1031 -2.51 -53.87 4.78
C SER A 1031 -1.55 -53.31 5.86
N ASN A 1032 -0.80 -54.17 6.55
CA ASN A 1032 0.08 -53.83 7.67
C ASN A 1032 -0.65 -53.04 8.77
N SER A 1033 -1.81 -53.52 9.22
CA SER A 1033 -2.64 -52.82 10.20
C SER A 1033 -3.19 -53.72 11.31
N VAL A 1034 -3.45 -53.13 12.46
CA VAL A 1034 -4.22 -53.73 13.55
C VAL A 1034 -5.68 -53.27 13.43
N ASN A 1035 -6.59 -54.22 13.24
CA ASN A 1035 -7.99 -53.98 12.95
C ASN A 1035 -8.85 -54.45 14.13
N PHE A 1036 -9.61 -53.53 14.73
CA PHE A 1036 -10.56 -53.80 15.80
C PHE A 1036 -11.92 -54.20 15.23
N GLU A 1037 -12.55 -55.20 15.85
CA GLU A 1037 -13.94 -55.55 15.55
C GLU A 1037 -14.89 -54.42 16.01
N PRO A 1038 -16.02 -54.17 15.31
CA PRO A 1038 -16.86 -52.98 15.52
C PRO A 1038 -17.34 -52.75 16.96
N SER A 1039 -17.51 -53.80 17.75
CA SER A 1039 -17.96 -53.73 19.15
C SER A 1039 -16.85 -53.43 20.15
N TYR A 1040 -15.58 -53.46 19.74
CA TYR A 1040 -14.43 -53.29 20.62
C TYR A 1040 -13.51 -52.13 20.21
N VAL A 1041 -13.98 -51.29 19.29
CA VAL A 1041 -13.21 -50.14 18.80
C VAL A 1041 -12.94 -49.17 19.97
N PRO A 1042 -11.70 -48.66 20.14
CA PRO A 1042 -11.37 -47.77 21.25
C PRO A 1042 -12.27 -46.53 21.33
N ASP A 1043 -12.70 -46.19 22.55
CA ASP A 1043 -13.63 -45.09 22.85
C ASP A 1043 -13.07 -43.70 22.47
N PRO A 1044 -13.92 -42.68 22.26
CA PRO A 1044 -13.46 -41.32 21.96
C PRO A 1044 -12.59 -40.78 23.09
N GLY A 1045 -11.45 -40.19 22.74
CA GLY A 1045 -10.47 -39.66 23.68
C GLY A 1045 -9.43 -40.68 24.15
N SER A 1046 -9.60 -41.96 23.80
CA SER A 1046 -8.64 -43.00 24.16
C SER A 1046 -7.31 -42.87 23.40
N THR A 1047 -6.24 -43.32 24.03
CA THR A 1047 -4.92 -43.45 23.42
C THR A 1047 -4.61 -44.93 23.18
N LEU A 1048 -4.44 -45.29 21.91
CA LEU A 1048 -4.01 -46.62 21.50
C LEU A 1048 -2.49 -46.62 21.30
N LYS A 1049 -1.81 -47.58 21.89
CA LYS A 1049 -0.37 -47.80 21.72
C LYS A 1049 -0.13 -49.23 21.23
N ILE A 1050 0.54 -49.37 20.11
CA ILE A 1050 0.86 -50.67 19.50
C ILE A 1050 2.37 -50.84 19.49
N THR A 1051 2.85 -51.89 20.15
CA THR A 1051 4.28 -52.21 20.30
C THR A 1051 4.59 -53.52 19.59
N TYR A 1052 5.64 -53.54 18.76
CA TYR A 1052 6.05 -54.73 18.01
C TYR A 1052 7.53 -54.67 17.62
N TYR A 1053 8.14 -55.83 17.41
CA TYR A 1053 9.50 -55.93 16.87
C TYR A 1053 9.46 -55.76 15.35
N VAL A 1054 10.39 -55.02 14.77
CA VAL A 1054 10.49 -54.84 13.32
C VAL A 1054 11.31 -55.96 12.69
N SER A 1055 10.89 -56.44 11.52
CA SER A 1055 11.61 -57.46 10.74
C SER A 1055 13.04 -57.03 10.42
N CYS A 1056 14.04 -57.76 10.91
CA CYS A 1056 15.43 -57.57 10.55
C CYS A 1056 15.70 -58.24 9.19
N ILE A 1057 15.83 -57.43 8.13
CA ILE A 1057 16.18 -57.93 6.80
C ILE A 1057 17.72 -57.95 6.68
N PRO A 1058 18.33 -59.08 6.28
CA PRO A 1058 19.78 -59.19 6.14
C PRO A 1058 20.38 -58.22 5.11
#